data_AF-A0A3S9VZX4-F1
#
_entry.id   AF-A0A3S9VZX4-F1
#
_cell.length_a   1.000
_cell.length_b   1.000
_cell.length_c   1.000
_cell.angle_alpha   90.00
_cell.angle_beta   90.00
_cell.angle_gamma   90.00
#
_symmetry.space_group_name_H-M   'P 1'
#
loop_
_entity.id
_entity.type
_entity.pdbx_description
1 polymer ?
#
loop_
_entity_poly.entity_id
_entity_poly.type
_entity_poly.pdbx_seq_one_letter_code
_entity_poly.pdbx_strand_id
1 'polypeptide(L)'
;MKNNLFLLALATLLLVSCNKDKGNHLEDDDNVVQITASIDGTADGGTVSAGRATVDNDGEGTFDPGDTWGLYTYTTKGDYMNANTEYKYEETILYWKDLSETEAVTFSAYYPHITEEIADPEAYIYKPWNHTDDLLHATATASKGETVALTFKHLMHRLVVNLIAGEGMEGVDLSSALINSMARDGMPTMLLGVEVNLLTGAVSYNSTTDGINLSNGFNGNADWIVAPQDLTAGEEWLKITVSKDGNEDVWYYHVPADLNTAEPGNQTRLESGKRLTLNLTLKKNQQTGKTEVELTASEISGWGDGGTITDEVAIGGDASGVTTYEALLAALKTGGASADAPTLVTLGSDITIPAGGDYNTPSMTDNGYFKIDGGGHTLTWEQGSYYFLGNANATPNAVYIEFANINLVQQDLYMGAVICMYNGKITLSGNVTLNGGGMIMAVGKESALELGDGSELSYATGSSLCASVMNGATLVLNGGTIAAGTYIDLGYNLASLVSYPLISVSKALTGDVHLYLGLPGVTPIAQGTGGYQLTQTDCDRLKVNPESMVSLYGEQTRKYGDKFELYLASEDRQIKLRRKNLPPGISGNINMTGMTAEEAKAAIENALDAEFTELKLTGELSKIGMGGNWGTFANNPRITKCDLSGVTGWGTPATLPERAFLNCTALQEVVLPNDVQVIGENAFYGCASLTAVNLSQVTRIEQRAFRGCVLLEALTLDNVAAIGLEAFFGCASLQTLKLPKCTKFANYIVTGCSSLTRIEVTAAGNIVHIEDGDDIEHYAVFLNRTPVHSGENAFNPAKCDLVLNADKHPDTGAALPKATANGEWTITADAHFMKWKSIAFQQ
;
A
#
# COMPACT_ATOMS: atom_id res chain seq x y z
N MET A 1 14.99 -60.67 2.67
CA MET A 1 14.32 -61.06 3.94
C MET A 1 13.73 -59.80 4.54
N LYS A 2 12.46 -59.88 4.91
CA LYS A 2 11.57 -58.81 5.43
C LYS A 2 12.23 -57.89 6.47
N ASN A 3 11.96 -56.58 6.43
CA ASN A 3 10.94 -55.97 7.31
C ASN A 3 10.75 -54.47 7.06
N ASN A 4 9.48 -54.08 7.11
CA ASN A 4 8.94 -52.72 7.13
C ASN A 4 9.45 -51.88 8.31
N LEU A 5 9.51 -50.55 8.14
CA LEU A 5 8.73 -49.65 8.99
C LEU A 5 8.51 -48.28 8.31
N PHE A 6 7.23 -47.91 8.20
CA PHE A 6 6.75 -46.55 7.98
C PHE A 6 7.35 -45.57 9.00
N LEU A 7 7.80 -44.40 8.54
CA LEU A 7 7.72 -43.17 9.32
C LEU A 7 7.61 -41.98 8.36
N LEU A 8 6.42 -41.37 8.41
CA LEU A 8 6.12 -40.02 7.95
C LEU A 8 7.02 -39.05 8.75
N ALA A 9 7.86 -38.27 8.09
CA ALA A 9 8.54 -37.13 8.71
C ALA A 9 8.83 -36.05 7.66
N LEU A 10 8.17 -34.92 7.84
CA LEU A 10 8.55 -33.59 7.37
C LEU A 10 10.06 -33.40 7.55
N ALA A 11 10.80 -33.12 6.47
CA ALA A 11 12.21 -32.77 6.55
C ALA A 11 12.52 -31.58 5.65
N THR A 12 12.43 -30.39 6.24
CA THR A 12 13.35 -29.28 5.95
C THR A 12 14.78 -29.82 5.88
N LEU A 13 15.39 -29.79 4.71
CA LEU A 13 16.79 -30.19 4.51
C LEU A 13 17.65 -28.93 4.29
N LEU A 14 18.19 -28.42 5.40
CA LEU A 14 19.42 -27.63 5.42
C LEU A 14 20.58 -28.55 5.01
N LEU A 15 21.31 -28.22 3.94
CA LEU A 15 22.62 -28.82 3.65
C LEU A 15 23.53 -27.84 2.89
N VAL A 16 24.20 -26.99 3.67
CA VAL A 16 25.53 -26.50 3.34
C VAL A 16 26.50 -27.68 3.51
N SER A 17 27.03 -28.22 2.41
CA SER A 17 28.46 -28.55 2.26
C SER A 17 28.71 -29.36 0.98
N CYS A 18 29.29 -28.74 -0.04
CA CYS A 18 30.31 -29.36 -0.91
C CYS A 18 30.98 -28.29 -1.79
N ASN A 19 31.88 -27.50 -1.18
CA ASN A 19 33.03 -26.94 -1.88
C ASN A 19 34.13 -26.53 -0.87
N LYS A 20 34.56 -27.51 -0.06
CA LYS A 20 35.94 -27.51 0.45
C LYS A 20 36.75 -28.33 -0.53
N ASP A 21 37.27 -27.69 -1.57
CA ASP A 21 38.53 -28.04 -2.26
C ASP A 21 38.66 -27.26 -3.58
N LYS A 22 39.00 -25.97 -3.48
CA LYS A 22 39.91 -25.25 -4.38
C LYS A 22 40.25 -23.91 -3.71
N GLY A 23 41.54 -23.69 -3.49
CA GLY A 23 42.06 -22.68 -2.57
C GLY A 23 41.81 -21.21 -2.95
N ASN A 24 41.95 -20.38 -1.90
CA ASN A 24 42.06 -18.92 -1.88
C ASN A 24 40.80 -18.09 -2.20
N HIS A 25 39.94 -17.89 -1.20
CA HIS A 25 39.86 -16.68 -0.37
C HIS A 25 38.56 -16.75 0.47
N LEU A 26 38.68 -16.53 1.79
CA LEU A 26 37.55 -16.27 2.66
C LEU A 26 37.12 -14.81 2.44
N GLU A 27 36.02 -14.58 1.74
CA GLU A 27 35.21 -13.37 1.84
C GLU A 27 33.80 -13.79 2.30
N ASP A 28 33.19 -13.02 3.20
CA ASP A 28 32.00 -13.34 3.99
C ASP A 28 30.89 -14.09 3.23
N ASP A 29 30.58 -15.33 3.66
CA ASP A 29 29.40 -16.10 3.22
C ASP A 29 28.09 -15.32 3.43
N ASP A 30 28.07 -14.39 4.40
CA ASP A 30 26.93 -13.51 4.71
C ASP A 30 26.64 -12.46 3.62
N ASN A 31 27.49 -12.34 2.59
CA ASN A 31 27.37 -11.31 1.55
C ASN A 31 27.03 -11.86 0.15
N VAL A 32 26.92 -13.18 -0.01
CA VAL A 32 26.53 -13.84 -1.27
C VAL A 32 25.00 -13.90 -1.37
N VAL A 33 24.45 -13.58 -2.54
CA VAL A 33 23.01 -13.74 -2.81
C VAL A 33 22.69 -15.22 -2.99
N GLN A 34 21.78 -15.75 -2.18
CA GLN A 34 21.29 -17.12 -2.31
C GLN A 34 20.06 -17.12 -3.21
N ILE A 35 20.12 -17.80 -4.36
CA ILE A 35 19.00 -17.92 -5.29
C ILE A 35 18.54 -19.38 -5.36
N THR A 36 17.25 -19.60 -5.16
CA THR A 36 16.57 -20.87 -5.45
C THR A 36 15.60 -20.64 -6.60
N ALA A 37 15.55 -21.55 -7.57
CA ALA A 37 14.64 -21.43 -8.70
C ALA A 37 13.81 -22.70 -8.91
N SER A 38 12.55 -22.53 -9.31
CA SER A 38 11.63 -23.61 -9.70
C SER A 38 10.79 -23.17 -10.89
N ILE A 39 10.12 -24.10 -11.57
CA ILE A 39 9.15 -23.82 -12.65
C ILE A 39 7.75 -24.23 -12.17
N ASP A 40 6.75 -23.38 -12.40
CA ASP A 40 5.36 -23.57 -11.96
C ASP A 40 4.58 -24.54 -12.88
N GLY A 41 3.81 -25.49 -12.30
CA GLY A 41 2.79 -26.28 -13.01
C GLY A 41 3.09 -27.74 -13.41
N THR A 42 3.68 -28.59 -12.55
CA THR A 42 3.98 -30.01 -12.88
C THR A 42 3.30 -31.07 -12.00
N ALA A 43 2.55 -32.00 -12.63
CA ALA A 43 2.27 -33.35 -12.11
C ALA A 43 2.28 -34.37 -13.28
N ASP A 44 3.18 -35.36 -13.16
CA ASP A 44 3.35 -36.64 -13.86
C ASP A 44 3.16 -36.78 -15.39
N GLY A 45 4.28 -37.11 -16.05
CA GLY A 45 4.37 -38.31 -16.90
C GLY A 45 4.01 -38.22 -18.39
N GLY A 46 4.87 -37.59 -19.21
CA GLY A 46 4.75 -37.63 -20.68
C GLY A 46 6.07 -37.32 -21.41
N THR A 47 6.38 -38.07 -22.48
CA THR A 47 7.71 -38.18 -23.12
C THR A 47 8.30 -36.89 -23.72
N VAL A 48 9.61 -36.73 -23.51
CA VAL A 48 10.53 -35.66 -23.93
C VAL A 48 10.68 -35.54 -25.46
N SER A 49 10.56 -34.32 -26.01
CA SER A 49 11.16 -33.93 -27.29
C SER A 49 12.40 -33.05 -27.01
N ALA A 50 13.57 -33.49 -27.46
CA ALA A 50 14.88 -32.96 -27.10
C ALA A 50 15.06 -31.44 -27.37
N GLY A 51 15.55 -30.71 -26.35
CA GLY A 51 16.01 -29.32 -26.48
C GLY A 51 15.43 -28.31 -25.47
N ARG A 52 14.62 -28.73 -24.49
CA ARG A 52 14.01 -27.89 -23.45
C ARG A 52 14.54 -28.28 -22.06
N ALA A 53 14.47 -27.36 -21.09
CA ALA A 53 14.57 -27.66 -19.65
C ALA A 53 13.86 -29.00 -19.34
N THR A 54 14.61 -29.96 -18.78
CA THR A 54 14.15 -31.35 -18.74
C THR A 54 13.15 -31.58 -17.61
N VAL A 55 12.05 -32.26 -17.96
CA VAL A 55 11.12 -32.86 -17.01
C VAL A 55 11.67 -34.25 -16.69
N ASP A 56 12.07 -34.49 -15.45
CA ASP A 56 12.42 -35.84 -15.00
C ASP A 56 11.20 -36.59 -14.42
N ASN A 57 11.38 -37.89 -14.16
CA ASN A 57 10.30 -38.80 -13.77
C ASN A 57 9.77 -38.59 -12.34
N ASP A 58 10.29 -37.59 -11.61
CA ASP A 58 9.98 -37.39 -10.18
C ASP A 58 9.13 -36.12 -9.93
N GLY A 59 8.73 -35.39 -10.97
CA GLY A 59 7.68 -34.36 -10.90
C GLY A 59 8.10 -32.96 -10.50
N GLU A 60 9.41 -32.64 -10.46
CA GLU A 60 9.91 -31.27 -10.27
C GLU A 60 10.51 -30.72 -11.58
N GLY A 61 9.99 -29.58 -12.07
CA GLY A 61 10.60 -28.87 -13.20
C GLY A 61 11.96 -28.30 -12.78
N THR A 62 13.05 -28.80 -13.36
CA THR A 62 14.41 -28.33 -13.05
C THR A 62 15.05 -27.70 -14.28
N PHE A 63 15.95 -26.75 -14.04
CA PHE A 63 16.84 -26.23 -15.09
C PHE A 63 18.02 -27.19 -15.27
N ASP A 64 18.39 -27.47 -16.51
CA ASP A 64 19.59 -28.25 -16.79
C ASP A 64 20.83 -27.43 -16.37
N PRO A 65 21.94 -28.05 -15.93
CA PRO A 65 23.16 -27.33 -15.54
C PRO A 65 23.78 -26.45 -16.64
N GLY A 66 23.33 -26.58 -17.89
CA GLY A 66 23.74 -25.77 -19.03
C GLY A 66 22.82 -24.58 -19.33
N ASP A 67 21.66 -24.48 -18.68
CA ASP A 67 20.67 -23.43 -18.93
C ASP A 67 21.16 -22.07 -18.43
N THR A 68 20.91 -21.04 -19.24
CA THR A 68 21.27 -19.66 -18.91
C THR A 68 20.03 -18.77 -18.92
N TRP A 69 19.95 -17.88 -17.94
CA TRP A 69 18.85 -16.93 -17.74
C TRP A 69 19.31 -15.51 -18.06
N GLY A 70 18.41 -14.67 -18.54
CA GLY A 70 18.60 -13.23 -18.48
C GLY A 70 18.17 -12.70 -17.12
N LEU A 71 19.02 -11.93 -16.46
CA LEU A 71 18.76 -11.37 -15.14
C LEU A 71 18.82 -9.83 -15.16
N TYR A 72 17.76 -9.22 -14.65
CA TYR A 72 17.69 -7.82 -14.27
C TYR A 72 17.62 -7.69 -12.75
N THR A 73 18.37 -6.74 -12.19
CA THR A 73 18.26 -6.38 -10.76
C THR A 73 18.19 -4.87 -10.60
N TYR A 74 17.21 -4.37 -9.86
CA TYR A 74 16.99 -2.93 -9.64
C TYR A 74 16.35 -2.64 -8.27
N THR A 75 16.47 -1.40 -7.79
CA THR A 75 15.68 -0.90 -6.64
C THR A 75 14.61 0.08 -7.13
N THR A 76 13.78 0.60 -6.23
CA THR A 76 12.73 1.60 -6.54
C THR A 76 13.23 2.89 -7.21
N LYS A 77 14.56 3.11 -7.24
CA LYS A 77 15.20 4.28 -7.86
C LYS A 77 15.47 4.14 -9.37
N GLY A 78 15.13 3.00 -9.98
CA GLY A 78 15.02 2.86 -11.44
C GLY A 78 16.31 2.55 -12.21
N ASP A 79 17.49 2.62 -11.59
CA ASP A 79 18.74 2.21 -12.24
C ASP A 79 18.95 0.68 -12.11
N TYR A 80 19.36 0.03 -13.21
CA TYR A 80 19.70 -1.39 -13.23
C TYR A 80 21.10 -1.62 -12.68
N MET A 81 21.21 -2.47 -11.67
CA MET A 81 22.49 -3.02 -11.18
C MET A 81 22.97 -4.18 -12.07
N ASN A 82 22.02 -4.96 -12.60
CA ASN A 82 22.24 -5.95 -13.65
C ASN A 82 21.18 -5.72 -14.73
N ALA A 83 21.59 -5.73 -16.00
CA ALA A 83 20.72 -5.48 -17.15
C ALA A 83 20.92 -6.57 -18.21
N ASN A 84 19.96 -7.50 -18.30
CA ASN A 84 20.08 -8.73 -19.11
C ASN A 84 21.40 -9.48 -18.89
N THR A 85 21.87 -9.52 -17.64
CA THR A 85 23.09 -10.24 -17.30
C THR A 85 22.83 -11.74 -17.45
N GLU A 86 23.73 -12.46 -18.14
CA GLU A 86 23.68 -13.92 -18.21
C GLU A 86 23.88 -14.50 -16.80
N TYR A 87 22.87 -15.16 -16.28
CA TYR A 87 22.94 -15.90 -15.03
C TYR A 87 22.93 -17.39 -15.30
N LYS A 88 23.91 -18.10 -14.74
CA LYS A 88 24.00 -19.55 -14.81
C LYS A 88 24.13 -20.13 -13.42
N TYR A 89 23.25 -21.06 -13.10
CA TYR A 89 23.21 -21.73 -11.79
C TYR A 89 24.59 -22.35 -11.47
N GLU A 90 25.07 -22.16 -10.24
CA GLU A 90 26.39 -22.57 -9.73
C GLU A 90 27.64 -21.92 -10.37
N GLU A 91 27.53 -21.21 -11.51
CA GLU A 91 28.66 -20.54 -12.17
C GLU A 91 28.68 -19.02 -11.96
N THR A 92 27.51 -18.37 -11.86
CA THR A 92 27.39 -16.94 -11.62
C THR A 92 27.19 -16.65 -10.13
N ILE A 93 28.10 -15.88 -9.53
CA ILE A 93 28.01 -15.46 -8.12
C ILE A 93 27.62 -13.98 -8.05
N LEU A 94 26.57 -13.65 -7.30
CA LEU A 94 26.12 -12.29 -7.02
C LEU A 94 26.40 -11.93 -5.55
N TYR A 95 26.75 -10.67 -5.30
CA TYR A 95 27.02 -10.17 -3.95
C TYR A 95 26.10 -9.01 -3.59
N TRP A 96 25.59 -9.00 -2.35
CA TRP A 96 24.74 -7.93 -1.84
C TRP A 96 25.43 -6.55 -1.84
N LYS A 97 26.76 -6.52 -1.68
CA LYS A 97 27.57 -5.29 -1.76
C LYS A 97 27.53 -4.62 -3.14
N ASP A 98 27.32 -5.40 -4.19
CA ASP A 98 27.24 -4.92 -5.59
C ASP A 98 25.79 -4.63 -6.01
N LEU A 99 24.82 -4.99 -5.16
CA LEU A 99 23.41 -4.69 -5.31
C LEU A 99 23.01 -3.54 -4.36
N SER A 100 22.40 -3.88 -3.22
CA SER A 100 22.07 -2.92 -2.16
C SER A 100 22.17 -3.57 -0.78
N GLU A 101 22.80 -2.87 0.16
CA GLU A 101 22.91 -3.30 1.55
C GLU A 101 21.81 -2.70 2.46
N THR A 102 20.99 -1.79 1.94
CA THR A 102 20.03 -1.00 2.75
C THR A 102 18.60 -0.98 2.19
N GLU A 103 18.44 -1.20 0.89
CA GLU A 103 17.14 -1.20 0.20
C GLU A 103 16.87 -2.63 -0.32
N ALA A 104 15.59 -3.01 -0.38
CA ALA A 104 15.19 -4.26 -1.02
C ALA A 104 15.47 -4.20 -2.53
N VAL A 105 15.96 -5.31 -3.08
CA VAL A 105 16.34 -5.45 -4.49
C VAL A 105 15.32 -6.36 -5.17
N THR A 106 14.80 -5.91 -6.31
CA THR A 106 13.96 -6.74 -7.18
C THR A 106 14.85 -7.48 -8.17
N PHE A 107 14.66 -8.80 -8.24
CA PHE A 107 15.28 -9.72 -9.17
C PHE A 107 14.22 -10.12 -10.19
N SER A 108 14.47 -9.84 -11.46
CA SER A 108 13.61 -10.24 -12.57
C SER A 108 14.43 -11.13 -13.51
N ALA A 109 14.03 -12.39 -13.62
CA ALA A 109 14.75 -13.40 -14.39
C ALA A 109 13.85 -14.01 -15.46
N TYR A 110 14.42 -14.36 -16.62
CA TYR A 110 13.72 -15.08 -17.67
C TYR A 110 14.61 -16.12 -18.36
N TYR A 111 13.96 -17.11 -18.96
CA TYR A 111 14.60 -18.19 -19.71
C TYR A 111 13.85 -18.43 -21.04
N PRO A 112 14.55 -18.69 -22.15
CA PRO A 112 16.01 -18.73 -22.29
C PRO A 112 16.64 -17.34 -22.28
N HIS A 113 17.95 -17.27 -21.99
CA HIS A 113 18.70 -16.00 -22.11
C HIS A 113 18.66 -15.48 -23.55
N ILE A 114 18.19 -14.25 -23.70
CA ILE A 114 18.14 -13.56 -24.99
C ILE A 114 19.49 -12.86 -25.18
N THR A 115 20.25 -13.33 -26.17
CA THR A 115 21.60 -12.81 -26.49
C THR A 115 21.57 -11.63 -27.46
N GLU A 116 20.43 -11.38 -28.10
CA GLU A 116 20.21 -10.22 -28.96
C GLU A 116 20.11 -8.92 -28.14
N GLU A 117 20.39 -7.79 -28.77
CA GLU A 117 20.30 -6.48 -28.11
C GLU A 117 18.84 -6.16 -27.76
N ILE A 118 18.57 -5.96 -26.46
CA ILE A 118 17.26 -5.58 -25.95
C ILE A 118 17.22 -4.05 -25.86
N ALA A 119 16.54 -3.42 -26.83
CA ALA A 119 16.40 -1.97 -26.89
C ALA A 119 15.47 -1.42 -25.78
N ASP A 120 14.40 -2.17 -25.48
CA ASP A 120 13.43 -1.83 -24.43
C ASP A 120 12.98 -3.13 -23.72
N PRO A 121 13.39 -3.36 -22.47
CA PRO A 121 12.95 -4.54 -21.72
C PRO A 121 11.50 -4.46 -21.25
N GLU A 122 10.86 -3.28 -21.24
CA GLU A 122 9.46 -3.14 -20.83
C GLU A 122 8.47 -3.51 -21.95
N ALA A 123 8.92 -3.47 -23.20
CA ALA A 123 8.12 -3.72 -24.39
C ALA A 123 8.84 -4.63 -25.41
N TYR A 124 9.43 -5.72 -24.91
CA TYR A 124 10.18 -6.65 -25.76
C TYR A 124 9.24 -7.55 -26.57
N ILE A 125 9.41 -7.62 -27.89
CA ILE A 125 8.63 -8.51 -28.75
C ILE A 125 9.27 -9.90 -28.80
N TYR A 126 8.69 -10.86 -28.08
CA TYR A 126 9.12 -12.26 -28.13
C TYR A 126 8.40 -13.01 -29.25
N LYS A 127 9.15 -13.84 -29.99
CA LYS A 127 8.66 -14.61 -31.14
C LYS A 127 9.00 -16.09 -30.94
N PRO A 128 8.01 -16.98 -30.70
CA PRO A 128 8.24 -18.41 -30.57
C PRO A 128 8.46 -19.06 -31.95
N TRP A 129 9.61 -18.78 -32.58
CA TRP A 129 9.88 -19.05 -34.00
C TRP A 129 9.68 -20.49 -34.44
N ASN A 130 10.00 -21.47 -33.58
CA ASN A 130 9.83 -22.90 -33.89
C ASN A 130 8.50 -23.48 -33.40
N HIS A 131 7.66 -22.66 -32.74
CA HIS A 131 6.41 -23.09 -32.09
C HIS A 131 6.63 -24.17 -31.02
N THR A 132 7.88 -24.30 -30.60
CA THR A 132 8.34 -25.12 -29.48
C THR A 132 9.12 -24.29 -28.48
N ASP A 133 9.38 -23.02 -28.78
CA ASP A 133 10.19 -22.14 -27.95
C ASP A 133 9.27 -21.44 -26.95
N ASP A 134 9.61 -21.57 -25.69
CA ASP A 134 8.88 -20.98 -24.59
C ASP A 134 9.69 -19.86 -23.95
N LEU A 135 9.00 -18.89 -23.38
CA LEU A 135 9.61 -17.85 -22.56
C LEU A 135 9.08 -18.01 -21.14
N LEU A 136 9.97 -18.22 -20.19
CA LEU A 136 9.66 -18.29 -18.77
C LEU A 136 10.08 -17.00 -18.08
N HIS A 137 9.37 -16.61 -17.03
CA HIS A 137 9.72 -15.43 -16.23
C HIS A 137 9.43 -15.59 -14.75
N ALA A 138 10.29 -15.03 -13.91
CA ALA A 138 10.15 -14.99 -12.47
C ALA A 138 10.54 -13.61 -11.92
N THR A 139 9.82 -13.15 -10.90
CA THR A 139 10.24 -11.99 -10.10
C THR A 139 10.27 -12.32 -8.61
N ALA A 140 11.26 -11.81 -7.91
CA ALA A 140 11.31 -11.82 -6.45
C ALA A 140 11.89 -10.51 -5.92
N THR A 141 11.50 -10.10 -4.73
CA THR A 141 12.13 -8.97 -4.03
C THR A 141 12.72 -9.47 -2.72
N ALA A 142 13.97 -9.13 -2.46
CA ALA A 142 14.70 -9.60 -1.30
C ALA A 142 15.66 -8.52 -0.77
N SER A 143 15.84 -8.49 0.55
CA SER A 143 16.82 -7.66 1.25
C SER A 143 18.07 -8.47 1.61
N LYS A 144 19.16 -7.77 1.98
CA LYS A 144 20.41 -8.40 2.39
C LYS A 144 20.19 -9.49 3.44
N GLY A 145 20.63 -10.71 3.12
CA GLY A 145 20.53 -11.89 3.98
C GLY A 145 19.31 -12.78 3.73
N GLU A 146 18.37 -12.37 2.87
CA GLU A 146 17.22 -13.20 2.47
C GLU A 146 17.57 -14.10 1.28
N THR A 147 16.86 -15.23 1.16
CA THR A 147 16.94 -16.10 -0.01
C THR A 147 16.01 -15.57 -1.10
N VAL A 148 16.53 -15.43 -2.32
CA VAL A 148 15.77 -15.06 -3.51
C VAL A 148 15.12 -16.32 -4.07
N ALA A 149 13.81 -16.47 -3.88
CA ALA A 149 13.05 -17.58 -4.45
C ALA A 149 12.39 -17.17 -5.77
N LEU A 150 12.91 -17.65 -6.89
CA LEU A 150 12.41 -17.39 -8.23
C LEU A 150 11.53 -18.56 -8.72
N THR A 151 10.23 -18.35 -8.76
CA THR A 151 9.30 -19.30 -9.38
C THR A 151 8.99 -18.86 -10.80
N PHE A 152 9.56 -19.56 -11.78
CA PHE A 152 9.40 -19.28 -13.20
C PHE A 152 8.04 -19.74 -13.71
N LYS A 153 7.34 -18.82 -14.36
CA LYS A 153 6.04 -19.04 -15.00
C LYS A 153 6.19 -18.98 -16.51
N HIS A 154 5.39 -19.81 -17.18
CA HIS A 154 5.27 -19.81 -18.63
C HIS A 154 4.59 -18.53 -19.12
N LEU A 155 5.20 -17.83 -20.07
CA LEU A 155 4.65 -16.61 -20.65
C LEU A 155 3.94 -16.83 -21.99
N MET A 156 4.25 -17.93 -22.68
CA MET A 156 3.55 -18.28 -23.92
C MET A 156 2.23 -19.00 -23.63
N HIS A 157 1.49 -19.40 -24.66
CA HIS A 157 0.33 -20.29 -24.54
C HIS A 157 0.62 -21.63 -25.21
N ARG A 158 0.11 -22.75 -24.67
CA ARG A 158 0.24 -24.07 -25.31
C ARG A 158 -1.08 -24.51 -25.94
N LEU A 159 -1.13 -24.62 -27.27
CA LEU A 159 -2.32 -25.07 -27.99
C LEU A 159 -2.14 -26.51 -28.47
N VAL A 160 -3.03 -27.40 -28.02
CA VAL A 160 -3.09 -28.80 -28.42
C VAL A 160 -4.37 -29.05 -29.23
N VAL A 161 -4.25 -29.65 -30.41
CA VAL A 161 -5.40 -29.99 -31.28
C VAL A 161 -5.36 -31.48 -31.61
N ASN A 162 -6.41 -32.18 -31.18
CA ASN A 162 -6.65 -33.60 -31.41
C ASN A 162 -7.80 -33.78 -32.39
N LEU A 163 -7.68 -34.77 -33.28
CA LEU A 163 -8.71 -35.07 -34.27
C LEU A 163 -9.37 -36.43 -34.01
N ILE A 164 -10.70 -36.48 -34.18
CA ILE A 164 -11.53 -37.67 -33.99
C ILE A 164 -12.36 -37.90 -35.25
N ALA A 165 -12.47 -39.15 -35.70
CA ALA A 165 -13.31 -39.52 -36.83
C ALA A 165 -14.78 -39.64 -36.39
N GLY A 166 -15.65 -38.81 -36.95
CA GLY A 166 -17.09 -38.80 -36.69
C GLY A 166 -17.91 -39.48 -37.80
N GLU A 167 -19.19 -39.11 -37.85
CA GLU A 167 -20.15 -39.65 -38.82
C GLU A 167 -19.66 -39.49 -40.27
N GLY A 168 -19.65 -40.60 -41.00
CA GLY A 168 -19.23 -40.68 -42.39
C GLY A 168 -17.71 -40.63 -42.60
N MET A 169 -16.92 -40.69 -41.53
CA MET A 169 -15.46 -40.80 -41.55
C MET A 169 -14.98 -42.09 -40.87
N GLU A 170 -15.86 -43.09 -40.68
CA GLU A 170 -15.54 -44.31 -39.95
C GLU A 170 -14.41 -45.11 -40.63
N GLY A 171 -13.36 -45.42 -39.85
CA GLY A 171 -12.18 -46.16 -40.35
C GLY A 171 -11.21 -45.33 -41.20
N VAL A 172 -11.36 -44.00 -41.26
CA VAL A 172 -10.35 -43.10 -41.83
C VAL A 172 -9.19 -42.94 -40.84
N ASP A 173 -7.96 -43.09 -41.33
CA ASP A 173 -6.74 -42.84 -40.56
C ASP A 173 -6.45 -41.33 -40.53
N LEU A 174 -6.56 -40.74 -39.34
CA LEU A 174 -6.29 -39.32 -39.11
C LEU A 174 -4.85 -39.03 -38.70
N SER A 175 -3.99 -40.05 -38.54
CA SER A 175 -2.59 -39.86 -38.15
C SER A 175 -1.77 -39.08 -39.18
N SER A 176 -2.25 -39.00 -40.43
CA SER A 176 -1.66 -38.22 -41.53
C SER A 176 -2.42 -36.93 -41.82
N ALA A 177 -3.34 -36.51 -40.96
CA ALA A 177 -4.05 -35.25 -41.15
C ALA A 177 -3.10 -34.06 -40.98
N LEU A 178 -3.26 -33.07 -41.87
CA LEU A 178 -2.55 -31.81 -41.82
C LEU A 178 -3.42 -30.73 -41.17
N ILE A 179 -2.97 -30.20 -40.04
CA ILE A 179 -3.62 -29.11 -39.31
C ILE A 179 -2.79 -27.85 -39.54
N ASN A 180 -3.43 -26.79 -40.04
CA ASN A 180 -2.81 -25.48 -40.21
C ASN A 180 -3.61 -24.38 -39.51
N SER A 181 -2.93 -23.41 -38.90
CA SER A 181 -3.57 -22.21 -38.36
C SER A 181 -3.77 -21.16 -39.46
N MET A 182 -4.72 -21.42 -40.36
CA MET A 182 -4.98 -20.58 -41.51
C MET A 182 -6.47 -20.53 -41.87
N ALA A 183 -6.91 -19.38 -42.36
CA ALA A 183 -8.23 -19.18 -42.94
C ALA A 183 -8.31 -19.72 -44.38
N ARG A 184 -9.53 -19.76 -44.94
CA ARG A 184 -9.82 -20.30 -46.27
C ARG A 184 -9.19 -19.51 -47.41
N ASP A 185 -9.00 -18.21 -47.21
CA ASP A 185 -8.31 -17.33 -48.15
C ASP A 185 -6.77 -17.46 -48.08
N GLY A 186 -6.26 -18.24 -47.12
CA GLY A 186 -4.84 -18.49 -46.91
C GLY A 186 -4.18 -17.58 -45.89
N MET A 187 -4.93 -16.66 -45.26
CA MET A 187 -4.39 -15.74 -44.27
C MET A 187 -4.09 -16.45 -42.93
N PRO A 188 -3.01 -16.08 -42.22
CA PRO A 188 -2.72 -16.60 -40.90
C PRO A 188 -3.77 -16.22 -39.86
N THR A 189 -4.02 -17.14 -38.93
CA THR A 189 -4.96 -16.95 -37.82
C THR A 189 -4.28 -16.83 -36.44
N MET A 190 -2.94 -16.95 -36.41
CA MET A 190 -2.12 -16.84 -35.22
C MET A 190 -1.11 -15.71 -35.34
N LEU A 191 -0.79 -15.04 -34.23
CA LEU A 191 0.22 -13.99 -34.17
C LEU A 191 1.63 -14.56 -34.17
N LEU A 192 2.55 -13.86 -34.85
CA LEU A 192 3.96 -14.21 -34.94
C LEU A 192 4.71 -14.00 -33.62
N GLY A 193 4.24 -13.10 -32.77
CA GLY A 193 4.86 -12.77 -31.49
C GLY A 193 3.98 -11.94 -30.58
N VAL A 194 4.46 -11.75 -29.36
CA VAL A 194 3.77 -11.02 -28.30
C VAL A 194 4.73 -10.05 -27.63
N GLU A 195 4.19 -8.94 -27.12
CA GLU A 195 4.98 -8.01 -26.31
C GLU A 195 5.02 -8.50 -24.86
N VAL A 196 6.22 -8.52 -24.30
CA VAL A 196 6.51 -8.97 -22.95
C VAL A 196 7.34 -7.92 -22.24
N ASN A 197 6.94 -7.59 -21.03
CA ASN A 197 7.76 -6.84 -20.10
C ASN A 197 8.71 -7.80 -19.37
N LEU A 198 10.00 -7.79 -19.74
CA LEU A 198 11.03 -8.64 -19.15
C LEU A 198 11.42 -8.24 -17.72
N LEU A 199 10.91 -7.12 -17.19
CA LEU A 199 11.11 -6.69 -15.81
C LEU A 199 10.00 -7.17 -14.86
N THR A 200 8.81 -7.44 -15.38
CA THR A 200 7.61 -7.79 -14.58
C THR A 200 6.96 -9.10 -14.99
N GLY A 201 7.28 -9.63 -16.18
CA GLY A 201 6.63 -10.80 -16.76
C GLY A 201 5.27 -10.50 -17.37
N ALA A 202 4.85 -9.23 -17.43
CA ALA A 202 3.57 -8.86 -17.99
C ALA A 202 3.54 -9.11 -19.51
N VAL A 203 2.44 -9.71 -19.99
CA VAL A 203 2.21 -10.01 -21.41
C VAL A 203 1.12 -9.09 -21.96
N SER A 204 1.45 -8.34 -23.01
CA SER A 204 0.53 -7.45 -23.72
C SER A 204 -0.03 -8.15 -24.96
N TYR A 205 -1.32 -8.51 -24.90
CA TYR A 205 -2.02 -9.23 -25.96
C TYR A 205 -2.25 -8.35 -27.20
N ASN A 206 -2.12 -8.95 -28.40
CA ASN A 206 -2.36 -8.31 -29.70
C ASN A 206 -1.53 -7.04 -29.97
N SER A 207 -0.35 -6.92 -29.37
CA SER A 207 0.59 -5.82 -29.63
C SER A 207 1.20 -5.88 -31.04
N THR A 208 1.13 -7.04 -31.70
CA THR A 208 1.61 -7.26 -33.07
C THR A 208 0.46 -7.62 -34.01
N THR A 209 0.61 -7.28 -35.29
CA THR A 209 -0.35 -7.63 -36.36
C THR A 209 0.22 -8.65 -37.35
N ASP A 210 1.49 -9.00 -37.21
CA ASP A 210 2.14 -9.97 -38.09
C ASP A 210 1.66 -11.38 -37.73
N GLY A 211 1.15 -12.10 -38.73
CA GLY A 211 0.61 -13.44 -38.53
C GLY A 211 1.54 -14.56 -38.99
N ILE A 212 1.37 -15.77 -38.44
CA ILE A 212 2.11 -16.98 -38.80
C ILE A 212 1.19 -18.18 -39.05
N ASN A 213 1.48 -18.95 -40.09
CA ASN A 213 0.81 -20.21 -40.38
C ASN A 213 1.56 -21.35 -39.68
N LEU A 214 1.01 -21.83 -38.57
CA LEU A 214 1.46 -23.02 -37.88
C LEU A 214 1.04 -24.27 -38.66
N SER A 215 1.88 -25.30 -38.65
CA SER A 215 1.57 -26.59 -39.27
C SER A 215 2.08 -27.74 -38.39
N ASN A 216 1.32 -28.83 -38.31
CA ASN A 216 1.74 -30.02 -37.57
C ASN A 216 2.61 -30.98 -38.40
N GLY A 217 2.92 -30.65 -39.65
CA GLY A 217 3.83 -31.44 -40.50
C GLY A 217 3.36 -32.87 -40.80
N PHE A 218 2.03 -33.12 -40.80
CA PHE A 218 1.41 -34.44 -41.02
C PHE A 218 1.60 -35.46 -39.87
N ASN A 219 1.73 -35.00 -38.62
CA ASN A 219 1.85 -35.86 -37.43
C ASN A 219 0.52 -36.19 -36.73
N GLY A 220 -0.63 -35.94 -37.37
CA GLY A 220 -1.96 -36.33 -36.89
C GLY A 220 -2.58 -35.40 -35.84
N ASN A 221 -1.81 -34.97 -34.84
CA ASN A 221 -2.20 -33.97 -33.84
C ASN A 221 -1.30 -32.73 -33.94
N ALA A 222 -1.73 -31.60 -33.38
CA ALA A 222 -0.91 -30.40 -33.22
C ALA A 222 -0.64 -30.14 -31.73
N ASP A 223 0.60 -29.77 -31.39
CA ASP A 223 1.00 -29.31 -30.05
C ASP A 223 1.98 -28.14 -30.29
N TRP A 224 1.47 -26.92 -30.10
CA TRP A 224 2.19 -25.70 -30.44
C TRP A 224 2.31 -24.81 -29.22
N ILE A 225 3.49 -24.22 -29.02
CA ILE A 225 3.67 -23.03 -28.21
C ILE A 225 3.44 -21.82 -29.10
N VAL A 226 2.50 -20.97 -28.70
CA VAL A 226 2.01 -19.85 -29.49
C VAL A 226 2.04 -18.57 -28.68
N ALA A 227 2.08 -17.44 -29.40
CA ALA A 227 1.89 -16.13 -28.81
C ALA A 227 0.48 -16.03 -28.18
N PRO A 228 0.36 -15.63 -26.91
CA PRO A 228 -0.92 -15.32 -26.30
C PRO A 228 -1.65 -14.22 -27.10
N GLN A 229 -2.93 -14.42 -27.39
CA GLN A 229 -3.72 -13.53 -28.26
C GLN A 229 -5.22 -13.62 -27.96
N ASP A 230 -5.97 -12.57 -28.29
CA ASP A 230 -7.43 -12.64 -28.26
C ASP A 230 -7.97 -13.47 -29.44
N LEU A 231 -9.08 -14.15 -29.20
CA LEU A 231 -9.84 -14.89 -30.21
C LEU A 231 -11.09 -14.10 -30.59
N THR A 232 -11.37 -14.02 -31.89
CA THR A 232 -12.56 -13.33 -32.41
C THR A 232 -13.66 -14.35 -32.68
N ALA A 233 -14.82 -14.20 -32.02
CA ALA A 233 -15.97 -15.09 -32.18
C ALA A 233 -16.35 -15.30 -33.65
N GLY A 234 -16.52 -16.56 -34.04
CA GLY A 234 -16.98 -16.94 -35.38
C GLY A 234 -15.93 -16.83 -36.49
N GLU A 235 -14.72 -16.34 -36.22
CA GLU A 235 -13.64 -16.29 -37.22
C GLU A 235 -13.10 -17.68 -37.55
N GLU A 236 -12.70 -17.90 -38.81
CA GLU A 236 -11.99 -19.11 -39.21
C GLU A 236 -10.65 -19.20 -38.47
N TRP A 237 -10.38 -20.34 -37.86
CA TRP A 237 -9.18 -20.51 -37.02
C TRP A 237 -8.25 -21.59 -37.53
N LEU A 238 -8.75 -22.79 -37.85
CA LEU A 238 -7.94 -23.91 -38.29
C LEU A 238 -8.44 -24.48 -39.62
N LYS A 239 -7.50 -24.82 -40.49
CA LYS A 239 -7.72 -25.60 -41.72
C LYS A 239 -7.16 -26.99 -41.54
N ILE A 240 -8.02 -27.99 -41.68
CA ILE A 240 -7.66 -29.40 -41.52
C ILE A 240 -7.82 -30.09 -42.88
N THR A 241 -6.75 -30.74 -43.35
CA THR A 241 -6.74 -31.45 -44.63
C THR A 241 -6.45 -32.93 -44.39
N VAL A 242 -7.31 -33.79 -44.93
CA VAL A 242 -7.12 -35.25 -44.88
C VAL A 242 -7.01 -35.76 -46.30
N SER A 243 -5.87 -36.38 -46.62
CA SER A 243 -5.59 -36.94 -47.94
C SER A 243 -5.89 -38.43 -47.95
N LYS A 244 -6.73 -38.89 -48.88
CA LYS A 244 -7.03 -40.32 -49.07
C LYS A 244 -7.07 -40.66 -50.55
N ASP A 245 -6.26 -41.65 -50.96
CA ASP A 245 -6.22 -42.20 -52.33
C ASP A 245 -6.05 -41.13 -53.45
N GLY A 246 -5.33 -40.04 -53.16
CA GLY A 246 -5.07 -38.95 -54.11
C GLY A 246 -6.15 -37.85 -54.15
N ASN A 247 -7.20 -37.93 -53.33
CA ASN A 247 -8.16 -36.85 -53.10
C ASN A 247 -7.92 -36.19 -51.74
N GLU A 248 -8.10 -34.87 -51.67
CA GLU A 248 -7.98 -34.08 -50.44
C GLU A 248 -9.37 -33.59 -50.01
N ASP A 249 -9.76 -33.95 -48.80
CA ASP A 249 -10.92 -33.36 -48.14
C ASP A 249 -10.44 -32.28 -47.16
N VAL A 250 -11.17 -31.15 -47.10
CA VAL A 250 -10.80 -29.98 -46.30
C VAL A 250 -11.94 -29.59 -45.36
N TRP A 251 -11.56 -29.29 -44.12
CA TRP A 251 -12.42 -28.82 -43.05
C TRP A 251 -11.90 -27.48 -42.51
N TYR A 252 -12.83 -26.61 -42.08
CA TYR A 252 -12.52 -25.34 -41.43
C TYR A 252 -13.19 -25.30 -40.06
N TYR A 253 -12.38 -25.16 -39.02
CA TYR A 253 -12.85 -24.92 -37.66
C TYR A 253 -12.86 -23.42 -37.39
N HIS A 254 -13.93 -22.95 -36.75
CA HIS A 254 -14.11 -21.55 -36.40
C HIS A 254 -14.04 -21.40 -34.89
N VAL A 255 -13.62 -20.23 -34.42
CA VAL A 255 -13.81 -19.86 -33.01
C VAL A 255 -15.31 -19.91 -32.72
N PRO A 256 -15.76 -20.54 -31.62
CA PRO A 256 -17.18 -20.58 -31.25
C PRO A 256 -17.83 -19.19 -31.26
N ALA A 257 -19.06 -19.12 -31.78
CA ALA A 257 -19.78 -17.85 -31.97
C ALA A 257 -20.40 -17.33 -30.66
N ASP A 258 -20.69 -18.24 -29.73
CA ASP A 258 -21.17 -18.01 -28.38
C ASP A 258 -19.99 -18.14 -27.41
N LEU A 259 -19.20 -17.08 -27.29
CA LEU A 259 -18.11 -16.95 -26.30
C LEU A 259 -18.69 -16.88 -24.87
N ASN A 260 -19.34 -17.94 -24.41
CA ASN A 260 -19.84 -18.09 -23.06
C ASN A 260 -18.76 -18.77 -22.22
N THR A 261 -18.09 -18.01 -21.36
CA THR A 261 -17.05 -18.51 -20.46
C THR A 261 -17.57 -19.55 -19.45
N ALA A 262 -18.90 -19.74 -19.33
CA ALA A 262 -19.51 -20.78 -18.51
C ALA A 262 -19.54 -22.16 -19.17
N GLU A 263 -19.29 -22.27 -20.48
CA GLU A 263 -19.23 -23.57 -21.18
C GLU A 263 -17.78 -24.00 -21.44
N PRO A 264 -17.38 -25.24 -21.07
CA PRO A 264 -15.99 -25.71 -21.21
C PRO A 264 -15.47 -25.63 -22.66
N GLY A 265 -14.50 -24.73 -22.91
CA GLY A 265 -13.84 -24.55 -24.20
C GLY A 265 -14.15 -23.28 -24.99
N ASN A 266 -15.15 -22.52 -24.55
CA ASN A 266 -15.48 -21.24 -25.17
C ASN A 266 -14.58 -20.15 -24.59
N GLN A 267 -13.39 -19.99 -25.19
CA GLN A 267 -12.40 -19.00 -24.78
C GLN A 267 -12.44 -17.76 -25.66
N THR A 268 -12.43 -16.60 -25.02
CA THR A 268 -12.23 -15.32 -25.70
C THR A 268 -10.76 -15.05 -25.99
N ARG A 269 -9.82 -15.85 -25.44
CA ARG A 269 -8.37 -15.58 -25.43
C ARG A 269 -7.53 -16.84 -25.26
N LEU A 270 -6.34 -16.85 -25.86
CA LEU A 270 -5.25 -17.76 -25.54
C LEU A 270 -4.38 -17.10 -24.46
N GLU A 271 -4.57 -17.48 -23.20
CA GLU A 271 -3.94 -16.83 -22.04
C GLU A 271 -2.48 -17.27 -21.80
N SER A 272 -1.64 -16.33 -21.40
CA SER A 272 -0.27 -16.62 -20.95
C SER A 272 -0.24 -17.70 -19.86
N GLY A 273 0.66 -18.67 -20.01
CA GLY A 273 0.92 -19.74 -19.05
C GLY A 273 -0.13 -20.84 -18.99
N LYS A 274 -1.12 -20.83 -19.91
CA LYS A 274 -2.18 -21.84 -19.98
C LYS A 274 -1.99 -22.76 -21.17
N ARG A 275 -2.62 -23.93 -21.07
CA ARG A 275 -2.77 -24.88 -22.17
C ARG A 275 -4.24 -24.99 -22.55
N LEU A 276 -4.54 -24.88 -23.84
CA LEU A 276 -5.85 -25.19 -24.41
C LEU A 276 -5.76 -26.46 -25.25
N THR A 277 -6.57 -27.46 -24.90
CA THR A 277 -6.71 -28.71 -25.66
C THR A 277 -8.05 -28.72 -26.39
N LEU A 278 -8.04 -28.89 -27.71
CA LEU A 278 -9.22 -28.97 -28.56
C LEU A 278 -9.36 -30.39 -29.12
N ASN A 279 -10.50 -31.04 -28.87
CA ASN A 279 -10.84 -32.33 -29.47
C ASN A 279 -11.91 -32.15 -30.53
N LEU A 280 -11.49 -32.17 -31.79
CA LEU A 280 -12.32 -31.87 -32.95
C LEU A 280 -12.75 -33.15 -33.65
N THR A 281 -14.07 -33.34 -33.77
CA THR A 281 -14.64 -34.46 -34.51
C THR A 281 -14.94 -34.03 -35.95
N LEU A 282 -14.30 -34.71 -36.91
CA LEU A 282 -14.49 -34.48 -38.34
C LEU A 282 -15.62 -35.37 -38.87
N LYS A 283 -16.64 -34.75 -39.47
CA LYS A 283 -17.76 -35.43 -40.12
C LYS A 283 -17.77 -35.16 -41.62
N LYS A 284 -18.24 -36.14 -42.40
CA LYS A 284 -18.40 -36.01 -43.85
C LYS A 284 -19.70 -36.66 -44.31
N ASN A 285 -20.58 -35.87 -44.92
CA ASN A 285 -21.77 -36.41 -45.53
C ASN A 285 -21.41 -37.14 -46.84
N GLN A 286 -21.47 -38.47 -46.82
CA GLN A 286 -21.08 -39.33 -47.95
C GLN A 286 -21.93 -39.14 -49.23
N GLN A 287 -23.12 -38.55 -49.13
CA GLN A 287 -24.01 -38.32 -50.28
C GLN A 287 -23.75 -36.97 -50.97
N THR A 288 -23.39 -35.94 -50.20
CA THR A 288 -23.25 -34.56 -50.69
C THR A 288 -21.79 -34.08 -50.75
N GLY A 289 -20.87 -34.80 -50.09
CA GLY A 289 -19.47 -34.39 -49.94
C GLY A 289 -19.26 -33.25 -48.93
N LYS A 290 -20.32 -32.77 -48.27
CA LYS A 290 -20.23 -31.68 -47.30
C LYS A 290 -19.42 -32.12 -46.07
N THR A 291 -18.41 -31.33 -45.71
CA THR A 291 -17.57 -31.49 -44.53
C THR A 291 -18.08 -30.63 -43.37
N GLU A 292 -17.97 -31.15 -42.15
CA GLU A 292 -18.38 -30.47 -40.91
C GLU A 292 -17.38 -30.81 -39.79
N VAL A 293 -17.07 -29.83 -38.93
CA VAL A 293 -16.23 -30.00 -37.75
C VAL A 293 -17.07 -29.68 -36.53
N GLU A 294 -17.02 -30.57 -35.54
CA GLU A 294 -17.68 -30.39 -34.24
C GLU A 294 -16.62 -30.36 -33.14
N LEU A 295 -16.67 -29.37 -32.26
CA LEU A 295 -15.92 -29.40 -31.01
C LEU A 295 -16.61 -30.39 -30.07
N THR A 296 -15.93 -31.49 -29.74
CA THR A 296 -16.51 -32.57 -28.92
C THR A 296 -16.05 -32.55 -27.46
N ALA A 297 -14.85 -32.02 -27.22
CA ALA A 297 -14.36 -31.75 -25.88
C ALA A 297 -13.27 -30.70 -25.96
N SER A 298 -13.16 -29.91 -24.91
CA SER A 298 -12.15 -28.86 -24.78
C SER A 298 -11.78 -28.72 -23.32
N GLU A 299 -10.49 -28.54 -23.08
CA GLU A 299 -9.94 -28.50 -21.74
C GLU A 299 -8.90 -27.40 -21.65
N ILE A 300 -8.95 -26.64 -20.56
CA ILE A 300 -7.90 -25.70 -20.20
C ILE A 300 -7.18 -26.25 -18.99
N SER A 301 -5.88 -26.34 -19.10
CA SER A 301 -5.02 -26.91 -18.07
C SER A 301 -3.76 -26.08 -17.89
N GLY A 302 -2.96 -26.50 -16.91
CA GLY A 302 -1.66 -25.94 -16.63
C GLY A 302 -0.75 -26.32 -17.76
N TRP A 303 0.47 -25.80 -17.72
CA TRP A 303 1.41 -26.04 -18.79
C TRP A 303 1.69 -27.55 -19.05
N GLY A 304 1.64 -28.38 -17.99
CA GLY A 304 1.84 -29.83 -18.02
C GLY A 304 0.63 -30.72 -18.38
N ASP A 305 0.79 -32.04 -18.23
CA ASP A 305 -0.23 -33.08 -18.42
C ASP A 305 -1.07 -33.36 -17.15
N GLY A 306 -0.74 -32.67 -16.06
CA GLY A 306 -1.34 -32.83 -14.75
C GLY A 306 -2.74 -32.22 -14.64
N GLY A 307 -3.73 -32.95 -15.13
CA GLY A 307 -5.15 -32.75 -14.84
C GLY A 307 -5.77 -31.45 -15.36
N THR A 308 -7.10 -31.45 -15.41
CA THR A 308 -7.90 -30.22 -15.49
C THR A 308 -7.31 -29.20 -14.52
N ILE A 309 -6.97 -28.00 -14.99
CA ILE A 309 -6.75 -26.89 -14.05
C ILE A 309 -8.02 -26.79 -13.23
N THR A 310 -7.84 -27.04 -11.95
CA THR A 310 -8.69 -26.55 -10.88
C THR A 310 -7.79 -25.71 -9.99
N ASP A 311 -7.07 -24.75 -10.58
CA ASP A 311 -6.62 -23.59 -9.80
C ASP A 311 -7.81 -22.72 -9.40
N GLU A 312 -8.96 -22.90 -10.07
CA GLU A 312 -10.26 -22.79 -9.43
C GLU A 312 -10.54 -24.08 -8.65
N VAL A 313 -10.38 -24.06 -7.33
CA VAL A 313 -11.13 -25.02 -6.51
C VAL A 313 -12.60 -24.59 -6.63
N ALA A 314 -13.30 -25.06 -7.66
CA ALA A 314 -14.72 -24.82 -7.85
C ALA A 314 -15.49 -25.62 -6.78
N ILE A 315 -15.88 -24.95 -5.71
CA ILE A 315 -16.72 -25.57 -4.68
C ILE A 315 -18.18 -25.33 -5.09
N GLY A 316 -18.91 -26.42 -5.37
CA GLY A 316 -20.27 -26.38 -5.94
C GLY A 316 -20.35 -26.65 -7.45
N GLY A 317 -19.36 -27.33 -8.05
CA GLY A 317 -19.31 -27.66 -9.49
C GLY A 317 -20.30 -28.73 -9.99
N ASP A 318 -21.25 -29.18 -9.17
CA ASP A 318 -22.46 -29.88 -9.60
C ASP A 318 -23.55 -28.87 -10.01
N ALA A 319 -24.51 -29.29 -10.84
CA ALA A 319 -25.54 -28.40 -11.43
C ALA A 319 -26.42 -27.62 -10.42
N SER A 320 -26.18 -27.80 -9.11
CA SER A 320 -26.89 -27.19 -8.00
C SER A 320 -26.12 -26.10 -7.24
N GLY A 321 -24.82 -25.88 -7.46
CA GLY A 321 -24.04 -24.83 -6.76
C GLY A 321 -23.95 -24.98 -5.23
N VAL A 322 -23.33 -24.01 -4.56
CA VAL A 322 -23.36 -23.90 -3.09
C VAL A 322 -24.72 -23.38 -2.65
N THR A 323 -25.43 -24.17 -1.83
CA THR A 323 -26.82 -23.87 -1.41
C THR A 323 -26.99 -23.69 0.09
N THR A 324 -25.94 -23.89 0.89
CA THR A 324 -26.00 -23.79 2.36
C THR A 324 -24.87 -22.95 2.93
N TYR A 325 -25.14 -22.36 4.10
CA TYR A 325 -24.16 -21.59 4.87
C TYR A 325 -22.93 -22.42 5.24
N GLU A 326 -23.14 -23.66 5.67
CA GLU A 326 -22.07 -24.55 6.12
C GLU A 326 -21.13 -24.94 4.96
N ALA A 327 -21.67 -25.13 3.76
CA ALA A 327 -20.89 -25.40 2.56
C ALA A 327 -20.07 -24.18 2.13
N LEU A 328 -20.68 -22.99 2.18
CA LEU A 328 -19.98 -21.72 1.93
C LEU A 328 -18.85 -21.50 2.96
N LEU A 329 -19.12 -21.71 4.24
CA LEU A 329 -18.13 -21.59 5.31
C LEU A 329 -16.98 -22.60 5.16
N ALA A 330 -17.28 -23.84 4.77
CA ALA A 330 -16.25 -24.84 4.50
C ALA A 330 -15.35 -24.38 3.35
N ALA A 331 -15.93 -23.89 2.25
CA ALA A 331 -15.20 -23.39 1.10
C ALA A 331 -14.20 -22.28 1.46
N LEU A 332 -14.65 -21.32 2.27
CA LEU A 332 -13.84 -20.18 2.71
C LEU A 332 -12.71 -20.56 3.68
N LYS A 333 -12.83 -21.70 4.37
CA LYS A 333 -11.81 -22.22 5.31
C LYS A 333 -10.76 -23.10 4.65
N THR A 334 -11.11 -23.74 3.54
CA THR A 334 -10.23 -24.71 2.87
C THR A 334 -9.71 -24.22 1.52
N GLY A 335 -10.31 -23.16 0.95
CA GLY A 335 -9.85 -22.49 -0.26
C GLY A 335 -8.78 -21.43 0.00
N GLY A 336 -8.38 -20.73 -1.05
CA GLY A 336 -7.44 -19.61 -0.99
C GLY A 336 -5.97 -20.01 -0.85
N ALA A 337 -5.59 -21.23 -1.24
CA ALA A 337 -4.20 -21.68 -1.14
C ALA A 337 -3.24 -20.92 -2.08
N SER A 338 -3.76 -20.26 -3.12
CA SER A 338 -3.01 -19.46 -4.08
C SER A 338 -3.36 -17.98 -3.97
N ALA A 339 -2.35 -17.12 -4.13
CA ALA A 339 -2.51 -15.67 -4.26
C ALA A 339 -2.78 -15.25 -5.72
N ASP A 340 -2.48 -16.13 -6.69
CA ASP A 340 -2.49 -15.84 -8.12
C ASP A 340 -3.76 -16.32 -8.83
N ALA A 341 -4.49 -17.28 -8.24
CA ALA A 341 -5.71 -17.85 -8.80
C ALA A 341 -6.81 -17.93 -7.73
N PRO A 342 -8.06 -17.55 -8.06
CA PRO A 342 -9.13 -17.55 -7.09
C PRO A 342 -9.64 -18.96 -6.84
N THR A 343 -9.92 -19.28 -5.59
CA THR A 343 -10.94 -20.29 -5.28
C THR A 343 -12.29 -19.78 -5.74
N LEU A 344 -12.87 -20.41 -6.77
CA LEU A 344 -14.19 -20.07 -7.28
C LEU A 344 -15.29 -20.69 -6.42
N VAL A 345 -16.22 -19.87 -5.95
CA VAL A 345 -17.39 -20.28 -5.19
C VAL A 345 -18.62 -19.82 -5.95
N THR A 346 -19.35 -20.76 -6.55
CA THR A 346 -20.59 -20.46 -7.28
C THR A 346 -21.80 -20.77 -6.39
N LEU A 347 -22.65 -19.77 -6.16
CA LEU A 347 -23.89 -19.98 -5.43
C LEU A 347 -24.94 -20.64 -6.33
N GLY A 348 -25.75 -21.53 -5.75
CA GLY A 348 -26.91 -22.13 -6.43
C GLY A 348 -28.24 -21.90 -5.72
N SER A 349 -28.23 -21.17 -4.60
CA SER A 349 -29.42 -20.63 -3.97
C SER A 349 -29.08 -19.38 -3.16
N ASP A 350 -30.13 -18.68 -2.71
CA ASP A 350 -29.96 -17.66 -1.67
C ASP A 350 -29.47 -18.33 -0.37
N ILE A 351 -28.53 -17.70 0.33
CA ILE A 351 -27.95 -18.20 1.59
C ILE A 351 -28.11 -17.14 2.67
N THR A 352 -28.55 -17.58 3.86
CA THR A 352 -28.62 -16.72 5.05
C THR A 352 -27.43 -17.03 5.96
N ILE A 353 -26.67 -15.99 6.31
CA ILE A 353 -25.58 -16.04 7.28
C ILE A 353 -26.16 -15.83 8.68
N PRO A 354 -26.04 -16.82 9.59
CA PRO A 354 -26.66 -16.76 10.91
C PRO A 354 -25.99 -15.73 11.83
N ALA A 355 -26.71 -15.30 12.87
CA ALA A 355 -26.15 -14.45 13.93
C ALA A 355 -24.98 -15.12 14.68
N GLY A 356 -23.94 -14.35 15.03
CA GLY A 356 -22.70 -14.84 15.66
C GLY A 356 -21.41 -14.41 14.94
N GLY A 357 -20.25 -14.87 15.44
CA GLY A 357 -18.90 -14.50 14.93
C GLY A 357 -18.04 -13.73 15.95
N ASP A 358 -16.78 -13.43 15.61
CA ASP A 358 -15.83 -12.63 16.41
C ASP A 358 -15.06 -11.65 15.52
N TYR A 359 -14.83 -10.42 16.02
CA TYR A 359 -14.01 -9.40 15.38
C TYR A 359 -12.55 -9.80 15.19
N ASN A 360 -12.04 -10.71 16.02
CA ASN A 360 -10.61 -11.07 16.06
C ASN A 360 -10.28 -12.36 15.29
N THR A 361 -11.29 -13.17 14.95
CA THR A 361 -11.09 -14.48 14.30
C THR A 361 -12.08 -14.61 13.14
N PRO A 362 -11.77 -14.03 11.96
CA PRO A 362 -12.64 -14.15 10.81
C PRO A 362 -12.81 -15.62 10.39
N SER A 363 -13.90 -15.89 9.67
CA SER A 363 -14.31 -17.26 9.35
C SER A 363 -13.56 -17.86 8.15
N MET A 364 -12.79 -17.06 7.41
CA MET A 364 -11.97 -17.49 6.26
C MET A 364 -10.48 -17.61 6.63
N THR A 365 -9.65 -18.10 5.71
CA THR A 365 -8.18 -18.11 5.87
C THR A 365 -7.60 -16.70 5.86
N ASP A 366 -6.50 -16.47 6.59
CA ASP A 366 -5.79 -15.18 6.65
C ASP A 366 -4.92 -14.89 5.41
N ASN A 367 -4.98 -15.77 4.41
CA ASN A 367 -4.34 -15.65 3.11
C ASN A 367 -5.20 -16.30 2.00
N GLY A 368 -5.09 -15.79 0.78
CA GLY A 368 -5.67 -16.40 -0.41
C GLY A 368 -6.50 -15.49 -1.30
N TYR A 369 -6.72 -15.95 -2.53
CA TYR A 369 -7.64 -15.33 -3.47
C TYR A 369 -8.94 -16.15 -3.56
N PHE A 370 -10.09 -15.48 -3.38
CA PHE A 370 -11.42 -16.05 -3.52
C PHE A 370 -12.24 -15.26 -4.54
N LYS A 371 -12.97 -15.96 -5.41
CA LYS A 371 -13.98 -15.36 -6.30
C LYS A 371 -15.33 -15.99 -5.99
N ILE A 372 -16.28 -15.18 -5.53
CA ILE A 372 -17.62 -15.63 -5.18
C ILE A 372 -18.57 -15.14 -6.26
N ASP A 373 -19.00 -16.04 -7.14
CA ASP A 373 -20.02 -15.77 -8.14
C ASP A 373 -21.39 -16.14 -7.59
N GLY A 374 -22.26 -15.15 -7.44
CA GLY A 374 -23.60 -15.33 -6.93
C GLY A 374 -24.56 -15.95 -7.94
N GLY A 375 -24.29 -15.93 -9.24
CA GLY A 375 -25.26 -16.36 -10.26
C GLY A 375 -26.62 -15.63 -10.20
N GLY A 376 -26.67 -14.46 -9.58
CA GLY A 376 -27.89 -13.70 -9.28
C GLY A 376 -28.53 -13.97 -7.90
N HIS A 377 -27.96 -14.89 -7.11
CA HIS A 377 -28.43 -15.23 -5.76
C HIS A 377 -28.04 -14.18 -4.70
N THR A 378 -28.68 -14.31 -3.54
CA THR A 378 -28.57 -13.36 -2.43
C THR A 378 -27.86 -13.98 -1.23
N LEU A 379 -26.84 -13.29 -0.70
CA LEU A 379 -26.31 -13.53 0.64
C LEU A 379 -26.96 -12.56 1.62
N THR A 380 -27.69 -13.08 2.61
CA THR A 380 -28.38 -12.27 3.62
C THR A 380 -27.75 -12.46 5.00
N TRP A 381 -27.37 -11.39 5.68
CA TRP A 381 -26.88 -11.44 7.07
C TRP A 381 -28.00 -11.20 8.08
N GLU A 382 -28.12 -12.09 9.05
CA GLU A 382 -29.00 -11.92 10.20
C GLU A 382 -28.50 -10.82 11.15
N GLN A 383 -29.42 -10.26 11.94
CA GLN A 383 -29.09 -9.28 12.96
C GLN A 383 -28.15 -9.90 14.02
N GLY A 384 -27.01 -9.27 14.28
CA GLY A 384 -26.02 -9.75 15.25
C GLY A 384 -24.96 -10.69 14.69
N SER A 385 -24.85 -10.82 13.36
CA SER A 385 -23.66 -11.39 12.71
C SER A 385 -22.45 -10.43 12.80
N TYR A 386 -21.29 -10.97 13.15
CA TYR A 386 -19.97 -10.29 13.13
C TYR A 386 -19.14 -10.78 11.94
N TYR A 387 -17.92 -10.25 11.72
CA TYR A 387 -17.10 -10.48 10.50
C TYR A 387 -17.17 -11.91 9.96
N PHE A 388 -17.95 -12.07 8.89
CA PHE A 388 -18.07 -13.37 8.24
C PHE A 388 -17.00 -13.56 7.17
N LEU A 389 -16.67 -12.48 6.45
CA LEU A 389 -15.67 -12.47 5.38
C LEU A 389 -14.64 -11.36 5.65
N GLY A 390 -13.36 -11.68 5.57
CA GLY A 390 -12.31 -10.74 5.95
C GLY A 390 -11.08 -11.39 6.55
N ASN A 391 -10.05 -10.60 6.87
CA ASN A 391 -8.84 -11.07 7.54
C ASN A 391 -8.56 -10.28 8.82
N ALA A 392 -7.79 -10.87 9.74
CA ALA A 392 -7.24 -10.16 10.90
C ALA A 392 -5.76 -9.79 10.71
N ASN A 393 -5.17 -10.21 9.57
CA ASN A 393 -3.75 -10.10 9.30
C ASN A 393 -3.34 -8.70 8.82
N ALA A 394 -2.16 -8.24 9.26
CA ALA A 394 -1.54 -7.01 8.80
C ALA A 394 -0.62 -7.22 7.57
N THR A 395 -0.34 -8.48 7.16
CA THR A 395 0.51 -8.79 6.00
C THR A 395 -0.09 -8.18 4.72
N PRO A 396 0.63 -7.26 4.05
CA PRO A 396 0.20 -6.68 2.79
C PRO A 396 -0.18 -7.70 1.73
N ASN A 397 -1.30 -7.48 1.05
CA ASN A 397 -1.78 -8.25 -0.12
C ASN A 397 -1.98 -9.74 0.15
N ALA A 398 -2.16 -10.15 1.42
CA ALA A 398 -2.31 -11.56 1.76
C ALA A 398 -3.65 -12.14 1.30
N VAL A 399 -4.72 -11.33 1.27
CA VAL A 399 -6.08 -11.77 0.94
C VAL A 399 -6.68 -10.91 -0.17
N TYR A 400 -7.27 -11.58 -1.16
CA TYR A 400 -8.05 -10.96 -2.22
C TYR A 400 -9.43 -11.63 -2.31
N ILE A 401 -10.50 -10.83 -2.35
CA ILE A 401 -11.87 -11.32 -2.55
C ILE A 401 -12.49 -10.59 -3.75
N GLU A 402 -12.99 -11.34 -4.72
CA GLU A 402 -13.82 -10.84 -5.81
C GLU A 402 -15.26 -11.32 -5.61
N PHE A 403 -16.23 -10.40 -5.64
CA PHE A 403 -17.64 -10.73 -5.74
C PHE A 403 -18.12 -10.49 -7.16
N ALA A 404 -18.82 -11.48 -7.73
CA ALA A 404 -19.41 -11.39 -9.05
C ALA A 404 -20.90 -11.74 -9.02
N ASN A 405 -21.73 -11.02 -9.78
CA ASN A 405 -23.15 -11.36 -10.03
C ASN A 405 -23.97 -11.75 -8.78
N ILE A 406 -23.88 -10.97 -7.70
CA ILE A 406 -24.41 -11.37 -6.38
C ILE A 406 -25.14 -10.21 -5.69
N ASN A 407 -26.18 -10.54 -4.91
CA ASN A 407 -26.87 -9.57 -4.07
C ASN A 407 -26.42 -9.76 -2.61
N LEU A 408 -25.84 -8.74 -1.99
CA LEU A 408 -25.42 -8.76 -0.58
C LEU A 408 -26.39 -7.92 0.25
N VAL A 409 -27.06 -8.54 1.22
CA VAL A 409 -28.15 -7.92 1.98
C VAL A 409 -27.92 -8.02 3.49
N GLN A 410 -28.11 -6.94 4.23
CA GLN A 410 -28.10 -6.95 5.70
C GLN A 410 -29.36 -6.28 6.25
N GLN A 411 -30.01 -6.93 7.21
CA GLN A 411 -31.18 -6.36 7.90
C GLN A 411 -30.74 -5.36 8.98
N ASP A 412 -31.21 -4.11 8.87
CA ASP A 412 -31.18 -2.98 9.83
C ASP A 412 -29.94 -2.79 10.77
N LEU A 413 -29.35 -1.59 10.64
CA LEU A 413 -28.21 -0.98 11.36
C LEU A 413 -27.62 -1.76 12.56
N TYR A 414 -26.51 -2.45 12.32
CA TYR A 414 -25.55 -2.81 13.35
C TYR A 414 -24.15 -2.28 12.96
N MET A 415 -23.46 -1.64 13.90
CA MET A 415 -22.17 -0.94 13.71
C MET A 415 -20.98 -1.91 13.59
N GLY A 416 -21.03 -2.86 12.67
CA GLY A 416 -19.92 -3.76 12.37
C GLY A 416 -19.90 -4.04 10.88
N ALA A 417 -18.74 -3.84 10.23
CA ALA A 417 -18.63 -4.24 8.84
C ALA A 417 -18.90 -5.74 8.73
N VAL A 418 -19.65 -6.15 7.72
CA VAL A 418 -19.93 -7.57 7.50
C VAL A 418 -18.76 -8.25 6.77
N ILE A 419 -18.12 -7.47 5.89
CA ILE A 419 -16.91 -7.80 5.15
C ILE A 419 -15.83 -6.79 5.56
N CYS A 420 -14.75 -7.24 6.20
CA CYS A 420 -13.67 -6.35 6.67
C CYS A 420 -12.29 -6.83 6.24
N MET A 421 -11.56 -5.99 5.51
CA MET A 421 -10.26 -6.33 4.96
C MET A 421 -9.19 -5.39 5.50
N TYR A 422 -8.16 -5.96 6.12
CA TYR A 422 -6.94 -5.28 6.54
C TYR A 422 -5.83 -5.57 5.53
N ASN A 423 -5.27 -4.50 4.94
CA ASN A 423 -4.16 -4.56 3.97
C ASN A 423 -4.34 -5.57 2.82
N GLY A 424 -5.58 -5.92 2.47
CA GLY A 424 -5.93 -6.81 1.36
C GLY A 424 -6.90 -6.14 0.37
N LYS A 425 -7.31 -6.87 -0.66
CA LYS A 425 -8.12 -6.33 -1.76
C LYS A 425 -9.53 -6.91 -1.77
N ILE A 426 -10.52 -6.07 -2.08
CA ILE A 426 -11.89 -6.46 -2.41
C ILE A 426 -12.22 -5.91 -3.79
N THR A 427 -12.72 -6.72 -4.71
CA THR A 427 -13.23 -6.31 -6.02
C THR A 427 -14.69 -6.68 -6.16
N LEU A 428 -15.50 -5.77 -6.69
CA LEU A 428 -16.87 -6.04 -7.13
C LEU A 428 -16.91 -6.02 -8.65
N SER A 429 -17.33 -7.10 -9.31
CA SER A 429 -17.33 -7.25 -10.77
C SER A 429 -18.67 -7.80 -11.28
N GLY A 430 -19.12 -7.42 -12.48
CA GLY A 430 -20.43 -7.85 -12.96
C GLY A 430 -21.59 -7.33 -12.08
N ASN A 431 -22.75 -8.00 -12.12
CA ASN A 431 -23.97 -7.49 -11.46
C ASN A 431 -23.95 -7.68 -9.94
N VAL A 432 -23.18 -6.88 -9.21
CA VAL A 432 -23.14 -6.90 -7.74
C VAL A 432 -24.04 -5.81 -7.18
N THR A 433 -24.98 -6.17 -6.31
CA THR A 433 -25.76 -5.20 -5.54
C THR A 433 -25.43 -5.32 -4.06
N LEU A 434 -25.21 -4.17 -3.41
CA LEU A 434 -25.07 -4.08 -1.97
C LEU A 434 -26.33 -3.41 -1.42
N ASN A 435 -26.94 -3.97 -0.38
CA ASN A 435 -28.15 -3.44 0.26
C ASN A 435 -28.11 -3.66 1.78
N GLY A 436 -27.55 -2.68 2.49
CA GLY A 436 -27.33 -2.74 3.94
C GLY A 436 -26.35 -1.64 4.38
N GLY A 437 -26.34 -1.30 5.66
CA GLY A 437 -25.40 -0.31 6.20
C GLY A 437 -24.18 -0.98 6.83
N GLY A 438 -22.96 -0.54 6.50
CA GLY A 438 -21.73 -1.17 6.98
C GLY A 438 -21.48 -2.56 6.37
N MET A 439 -21.67 -2.72 5.06
CA MET A 439 -21.45 -4.02 4.40
C MET A 439 -19.96 -4.31 4.22
N ILE A 440 -19.20 -3.34 3.68
CA ILE A 440 -17.79 -3.53 3.31
C ILE A 440 -16.92 -2.50 4.03
N MET A 441 -15.76 -2.93 4.52
CA MET A 441 -14.74 -2.06 5.09
C MET A 441 -13.35 -2.49 4.63
N ALA A 442 -12.62 -1.59 3.98
CA ALA A 442 -11.21 -1.75 3.60
C ALA A 442 -10.35 -0.86 4.50
N VAL A 443 -9.30 -1.41 5.11
CA VAL A 443 -8.52 -0.75 6.16
C VAL A 443 -7.02 -0.96 5.94
N GLY A 444 -6.26 0.13 6.01
CA GLY A 444 -4.79 0.08 5.95
C GLY A 444 -4.23 0.44 4.58
N LYS A 445 -2.99 0.95 4.57
CA LYS A 445 -2.34 1.56 3.39
C LYS A 445 -2.21 0.64 2.17
N GLU A 446 -2.17 -0.68 2.37
CA GLU A 446 -2.06 -1.67 1.29
C GLU A 446 -3.42 -2.25 0.92
N SER A 447 -4.50 -1.78 1.54
CA SER A 447 -5.85 -2.29 1.26
C SER A 447 -6.50 -1.53 0.13
N ALA A 448 -7.32 -2.22 -0.66
CA ALA A 448 -8.10 -1.61 -1.74
C ALA A 448 -9.53 -2.16 -1.82
N LEU A 449 -10.48 -1.27 -2.10
CA LEU A 449 -11.84 -1.60 -2.52
C LEU A 449 -12.02 -1.16 -3.97
N GLU A 450 -12.21 -2.11 -4.89
CA GLU A 450 -12.40 -1.87 -6.31
C GLU A 450 -13.87 -2.03 -6.72
N LEU A 451 -14.43 -0.98 -7.31
CA LEU A 451 -15.75 -0.98 -7.96
C LEU A 451 -15.55 -1.18 -9.46
N GLY A 452 -15.60 -2.43 -9.91
CA GLY A 452 -15.49 -2.83 -11.31
C GLY A 452 -16.77 -2.65 -12.11
N ASP A 453 -16.68 -2.85 -13.43
CA ASP A 453 -17.82 -2.72 -14.37
C ASP A 453 -19.00 -3.60 -13.96
N GLY A 454 -20.21 -3.02 -14.03
CA GLY A 454 -21.47 -3.70 -13.71
C GLY A 454 -21.86 -3.68 -12.24
N SER A 455 -20.95 -3.31 -11.32
CA SER A 455 -21.27 -3.20 -9.90
C SER A 455 -22.12 -1.96 -9.61
N GLU A 456 -23.12 -2.09 -8.73
CA GLU A 456 -23.93 -0.97 -8.25
C GLU A 456 -24.04 -0.98 -6.72
N LEU A 457 -23.65 0.14 -6.13
CA LEU A 457 -23.80 0.39 -4.70
C LEU A 457 -25.17 1.03 -4.42
N SER A 458 -26.05 0.37 -3.65
CA SER A 458 -27.41 0.86 -3.39
C SER A 458 -27.80 0.82 -1.90
N TYR A 459 -28.75 1.66 -1.48
CA TYR A 459 -29.32 1.57 -0.13
C TYR A 459 -30.76 2.07 -0.08
N ALA A 460 -31.70 1.22 0.35
CA ALA A 460 -33.14 1.48 0.23
C ALA A 460 -33.73 2.40 1.33
N THR A 461 -33.10 2.54 2.50
CA THR A 461 -33.75 3.09 3.71
C THR A 461 -33.20 4.42 4.24
N GLY A 462 -32.41 5.14 3.43
CA GLY A 462 -31.97 6.52 3.70
C GLY A 462 -30.65 6.61 4.48
N SER A 463 -29.69 7.35 3.90
CA SER A 463 -28.37 7.72 4.44
C SER A 463 -27.68 6.63 5.28
N SER A 464 -27.03 5.66 4.64
CA SER A 464 -26.07 4.78 5.33
C SER A 464 -24.78 4.57 4.53
N LEU A 465 -23.68 4.41 5.28
CA LEU A 465 -22.32 4.13 4.82
C LEU A 465 -22.20 2.62 4.52
N CYS A 466 -22.69 2.18 3.37
CA CYS A 466 -22.69 0.76 3.00
C CYS A 466 -21.27 0.22 2.72
N ALA A 467 -20.33 1.08 2.35
CA ALA A 467 -18.92 0.75 2.22
C ALA A 467 -18.05 1.82 2.87
N SER A 468 -16.93 1.41 3.47
CA SER A 468 -15.96 2.29 4.13
C SER A 468 -14.54 1.99 3.67
N VAL A 469 -13.76 3.01 3.38
CA VAL A 469 -12.33 2.94 3.05
C VAL A 469 -11.58 3.77 4.07
N MET A 470 -10.72 3.12 4.86
CA MET A 470 -10.17 3.70 6.08
C MET A 470 -8.65 3.57 6.17
N ASN A 471 -8.03 4.47 6.93
CA ASN A 471 -6.63 4.36 7.36
C ASN A 471 -5.66 4.06 6.20
N GLY A 472 -5.74 4.83 5.11
CA GLY A 472 -4.78 4.74 4.01
C GLY A 472 -5.20 3.83 2.87
N ALA A 473 -6.30 3.10 3.03
CA ALA A 473 -6.82 2.23 1.98
C ALA A 473 -7.23 3.00 0.72
N THR A 474 -7.22 2.33 -0.43
CA THR A 474 -7.53 2.92 -1.73
C THR A 474 -8.93 2.52 -2.20
N LEU A 475 -9.77 3.48 -2.59
CA LEU A 475 -10.99 3.24 -3.35
C LEU A 475 -10.66 3.27 -4.85
N VAL A 476 -10.74 2.12 -5.53
CA VAL A 476 -10.49 2.02 -6.98
C VAL A 476 -11.81 2.11 -7.72
N LEU A 477 -11.99 3.13 -8.54
CA LEU A 477 -13.17 3.34 -9.38
C LEU A 477 -12.84 2.84 -10.80
N ASN A 478 -13.29 1.62 -11.11
CA ASN A 478 -13.05 0.94 -12.38
C ASN A 478 -14.37 0.63 -13.11
N GLY A 479 -15.27 1.62 -13.14
CA GLY A 479 -16.51 1.58 -13.92
C GLY A 479 -17.78 1.15 -13.19
N GLY A 480 -17.69 0.80 -11.90
CA GLY A 480 -18.84 0.63 -11.04
C GLY A 480 -19.64 1.92 -10.82
N THR A 481 -20.90 1.79 -10.42
CA THR A 481 -21.84 2.90 -10.21
C THR A 481 -22.35 2.97 -8.77
N ILE A 482 -22.86 4.14 -8.37
CA ILE A 482 -23.44 4.35 -7.04
C ILE A 482 -24.85 4.91 -7.22
N ALA A 483 -25.84 4.22 -6.67
CA ALA A 483 -27.22 4.67 -6.69
C ALA A 483 -27.37 5.96 -5.87
N ALA A 484 -28.25 6.84 -6.34
CA ALA A 484 -28.49 8.12 -5.69
C ALA A 484 -28.95 7.94 -4.23
N GLY A 485 -28.30 8.64 -3.31
CA GLY A 485 -28.60 8.59 -1.87
C GLY A 485 -27.78 7.59 -1.07
N THR A 486 -26.92 6.81 -1.73
CA THR A 486 -25.93 5.91 -1.11
C THR A 486 -24.59 6.61 -0.99
N TYR A 487 -23.79 6.37 0.06
CA TYR A 487 -22.47 7.02 0.24
C TYR A 487 -21.39 6.02 0.62
N ILE A 488 -20.16 6.23 0.11
CA ILE A 488 -18.95 5.54 0.58
C ILE A 488 -18.25 6.41 1.62
N ASP A 489 -17.96 5.86 2.80
CA ASP A 489 -17.17 6.55 3.82
C ASP A 489 -15.68 6.51 3.49
N LEU A 490 -15.02 7.66 3.49
CA LEU A 490 -13.57 7.79 3.46
C LEU A 490 -13.12 8.35 4.80
N GLY A 491 -12.73 7.46 5.70
CA GLY A 491 -12.53 7.77 7.11
C GLY A 491 -11.11 7.55 7.61
N TYR A 492 -10.83 8.08 8.79
CA TYR A 492 -9.53 7.94 9.44
C TYR A 492 -9.67 7.76 10.95
N ASN A 493 -8.87 6.87 11.53
CA ASN A 493 -8.76 6.66 12.97
C ASN A 493 -7.53 7.39 13.56
N LEU A 494 -7.81 8.45 14.34
CA LEU A 494 -6.84 9.30 15.03
C LEU A 494 -5.85 8.56 15.96
N ALA A 495 -6.14 7.33 16.36
CA ALA A 495 -5.24 6.53 17.17
C ALA A 495 -4.05 5.94 16.39
N SER A 496 -4.09 5.98 15.04
CA SER A 496 -3.11 5.35 14.18
C SER A 496 -2.38 6.40 13.33
N LEU A 497 -1.04 6.45 13.36
CA LEU A 497 -0.21 7.35 12.52
C LEU A 497 -0.21 6.92 11.02
N VAL A 498 -1.34 6.43 10.53
CA VAL A 498 -1.48 5.80 9.21
C VAL A 498 -1.93 6.85 8.20
N SER A 499 -1.55 6.64 6.93
CA SER A 499 -1.91 7.45 5.77
C SER A 499 -3.43 7.67 5.62
N TYR A 500 -3.83 8.65 4.81
CA TYR A 500 -5.23 8.95 4.51
C TYR A 500 -5.75 8.12 3.32
N PRO A 501 -7.05 7.74 3.30
CA PRO A 501 -7.65 7.10 2.14
C PRO A 501 -7.48 7.91 0.85
N LEU A 502 -7.38 7.20 -0.28
CA LEU A 502 -7.19 7.78 -1.61
C LEU A 502 -8.16 7.16 -2.62
N ILE A 503 -8.71 7.96 -3.52
CA ILE A 503 -9.49 7.46 -4.66
C ILE A 503 -8.56 7.30 -5.88
N SER A 504 -8.56 6.13 -6.49
CA SER A 504 -7.85 5.81 -7.72
C SER A 504 -8.86 5.67 -8.85
N VAL A 505 -8.63 6.37 -9.97
CA VAL A 505 -9.51 6.36 -11.14
C VAL A 505 -8.72 5.88 -12.36
N SER A 506 -9.10 4.73 -12.91
CA SER A 506 -8.41 4.10 -14.04
C SER A 506 -9.00 4.46 -15.41
N LYS A 507 -10.22 4.98 -15.44
CA LYS A 507 -10.95 5.39 -16.66
C LYS A 507 -12.02 6.44 -16.32
N ALA A 508 -12.57 7.08 -17.35
CA ALA A 508 -13.57 8.13 -17.17
C ALA A 508 -14.79 7.66 -16.37
N LEU A 509 -15.21 8.46 -15.40
CA LEU A 509 -16.39 8.17 -14.60
C LEU A 509 -17.65 8.31 -15.48
N THR A 510 -18.52 7.29 -15.43
CA THR A 510 -19.76 7.23 -16.23
C THR A 510 -21.02 7.55 -15.43
N GLY A 511 -20.98 7.43 -14.10
CA GLY A 511 -22.02 7.85 -13.14
C GLY A 511 -21.53 8.87 -12.10
N ASP A 512 -22.44 9.33 -11.23
CA ASP A 512 -22.08 10.09 -10.04
C ASP A 512 -21.57 9.12 -8.95
N VAL A 513 -20.58 9.55 -8.19
CA VAL A 513 -19.96 8.80 -7.09
C VAL A 513 -20.18 9.58 -5.81
N HIS A 514 -21.00 9.05 -4.92
CA HIS A 514 -21.40 9.73 -3.70
C HIS A 514 -20.48 9.34 -2.53
N LEU A 515 -19.87 10.35 -1.90
CA LEU A 515 -18.82 10.21 -0.88
C LEU A 515 -19.23 10.83 0.44
N TYR A 516 -18.80 10.24 1.55
CA TYR A 516 -18.83 10.83 2.88
C TYR A 516 -17.38 10.95 3.36
N LEU A 517 -16.90 12.16 3.66
CA LEU A 517 -15.49 12.39 4.00
C LEU A 517 -15.32 12.62 5.51
N GLY A 518 -14.43 11.85 6.12
CA GLY A 518 -13.96 11.98 7.50
C GLY A 518 -12.45 12.17 7.55
N LEU A 519 -11.93 13.17 6.82
CA LEU A 519 -10.50 13.34 6.54
C LEU A 519 -9.95 14.60 7.21
N PRO A 520 -9.05 14.47 8.22
CA PRO A 520 -8.35 15.62 8.77
C PRO A 520 -7.07 15.93 7.98
N GLY A 521 -7.02 17.01 7.20
CA GLY A 521 -5.83 17.47 6.49
C GLY A 521 -5.83 17.18 4.98
N VAL A 522 -5.01 17.95 4.25
CA VAL A 522 -4.88 17.85 2.79
C VAL A 522 -4.04 16.64 2.43
N THR A 523 -4.71 15.70 1.80
CA THR A 523 -4.13 14.78 0.82
C THR A 523 -4.90 14.93 -0.49
N PRO A 524 -4.33 14.46 -1.62
CA PRO A 524 -5.12 14.22 -2.81
C PRO A 524 -6.32 13.35 -2.44
N ILE A 525 -7.52 13.78 -2.84
CA ILE A 525 -8.75 13.01 -2.62
C ILE A 525 -8.86 11.95 -3.70
N ALA A 526 -8.55 12.30 -4.95
CA ALA A 526 -8.50 11.36 -6.05
C ALA A 526 -7.31 11.60 -6.99
N GLN A 527 -6.82 10.53 -7.59
CA GLN A 527 -5.78 10.55 -8.63
C GLN A 527 -6.12 9.60 -9.78
N GLY A 528 -5.57 9.90 -10.96
CA GLY A 528 -5.61 8.99 -12.10
C GLY A 528 -4.55 7.89 -11.99
N THR A 529 -4.86 6.69 -12.50
CA THR A 529 -3.92 5.55 -12.56
C THR A 529 -3.96 4.88 -13.94
N GLY A 530 -2.98 4.01 -14.24
CA GLY A 530 -2.92 3.32 -15.53
C GLY A 530 -2.78 4.25 -16.74
N GLY A 531 -2.10 5.40 -16.57
CA GLY A 531 -1.96 6.43 -17.61
C GLY A 531 -3.19 7.34 -17.77
N TYR A 532 -4.29 7.09 -17.04
CA TYR A 532 -5.47 7.94 -17.08
C TYR A 532 -5.23 9.27 -16.35
N GLN A 533 -5.69 10.37 -16.95
CA GLN A 533 -5.57 11.71 -16.40
C GLN A 533 -6.96 12.24 -16.05
N LEU A 534 -7.16 12.68 -14.80
CA LEU A 534 -8.45 13.16 -14.34
C LEU A 534 -8.88 14.44 -15.08
N THR A 535 -10.17 14.49 -15.38
CA THR A 535 -10.83 15.61 -16.04
C THR A 535 -11.73 16.36 -15.07
N GLN A 536 -12.18 17.57 -15.46
CA GLN A 536 -13.15 18.32 -14.67
C GLN A 536 -14.47 17.54 -14.54
N THR A 537 -14.84 16.78 -15.58
CA THR A 537 -16.01 15.89 -15.56
C THR A 537 -15.90 14.84 -14.47
N ASP A 538 -14.72 14.25 -14.24
CA ASP A 538 -14.52 13.28 -13.16
C ASP A 538 -14.66 13.96 -11.79
N CYS A 539 -14.08 15.15 -11.64
CA CYS A 539 -14.25 15.97 -10.43
C CYS A 539 -15.71 16.31 -10.15
N ASP A 540 -16.47 16.69 -11.17
CA ASP A 540 -17.87 17.06 -11.04
C ASP A 540 -18.74 15.87 -10.66
N ARG A 541 -18.35 14.65 -11.02
CA ARG A 541 -19.06 13.40 -10.69
C ARG A 541 -18.82 12.92 -9.26
N LEU A 542 -17.79 13.42 -8.56
CA LEU A 542 -17.59 13.13 -7.14
C LEU A 542 -18.52 14.02 -6.29
N LYS A 543 -19.57 13.42 -5.73
CA LYS A 543 -20.61 14.10 -4.94
C LYS A 543 -20.38 13.88 -3.44
N VAL A 544 -19.82 14.87 -2.76
CA VAL A 544 -19.56 14.77 -1.31
C VAL A 544 -20.81 15.14 -0.51
N ASN A 545 -21.13 14.35 0.51
CA ASN A 545 -22.20 14.61 1.47
C ASN A 545 -21.91 15.92 2.23
N PRO A 546 -22.85 16.88 2.30
CA PRO A 546 -22.68 18.12 3.05
C PRO A 546 -22.32 17.93 4.54
N GLU A 547 -22.75 16.84 5.16
CA GLU A 547 -22.47 16.49 6.56
C GLU A 547 -21.07 15.90 6.78
N SER A 548 -20.30 15.67 5.71
CA SER A 548 -18.89 15.25 5.79
C SER A 548 -18.08 16.22 6.65
N MET A 549 -17.17 15.69 7.47
CA MET A 549 -16.33 16.46 8.37
C MET A 549 -14.88 16.44 7.88
N VAL A 550 -14.42 17.57 7.35
CA VAL A 550 -13.12 17.69 6.67
C VAL A 550 -12.26 18.79 7.28
N SER A 551 -10.94 18.71 7.14
CA SER A 551 -10.02 19.84 7.34
C SER A 551 -8.96 19.87 6.25
N LEU A 552 -8.40 21.04 5.95
CA LEU A 552 -7.40 21.21 4.88
C LEU A 552 -5.97 21.04 5.38
N TYR A 553 -5.66 21.35 6.62
CA TYR A 553 -4.29 21.45 7.10
C TYR A 553 -4.13 20.79 8.47
N GLY A 554 -4.99 19.83 8.81
CA GLY A 554 -4.97 19.16 10.11
C GLY A 554 -5.57 20.01 11.23
N GLU A 555 -6.17 21.16 10.91
CA GLU A 555 -6.96 21.95 11.84
C GLU A 555 -8.28 21.25 12.21
N GLN A 556 -9.07 21.89 13.09
CA GLN A 556 -10.39 21.42 13.48
C GLN A 556 -11.28 21.12 12.26
N THR A 557 -11.80 19.89 12.19
CA THR A 557 -12.70 19.46 11.13
C THR A 557 -14.01 20.26 11.13
N ARG A 558 -14.57 20.46 9.94
CA ARG A 558 -15.76 21.26 9.67
C ARG A 558 -16.62 20.57 8.64
N LYS A 559 -17.91 20.93 8.64
CA LYS A 559 -18.84 20.48 7.61
C LYS A 559 -18.38 20.90 6.22
N TYR A 560 -18.40 19.97 5.29
CA TYR A 560 -18.03 20.17 3.90
C TYR A 560 -18.97 21.17 3.21
N GLY A 561 -20.29 20.95 3.30
CA GLY A 561 -21.28 21.63 2.45
C GLY A 561 -21.33 23.16 2.56
N ASP A 562 -20.88 23.71 3.68
CA ASP A 562 -20.93 25.15 3.95
C ASP A 562 -19.69 25.89 3.41
N LYS A 563 -18.53 25.23 3.36
CA LYS A 563 -17.23 25.91 3.22
C LYS A 563 -16.21 25.23 2.33
N PHE A 564 -16.45 24.01 1.86
CA PHE A 564 -15.48 23.26 1.08
C PHE A 564 -16.06 22.80 -0.25
N GLU A 565 -15.18 22.60 -1.22
CA GLU A 565 -15.48 22.00 -2.50
C GLU A 565 -14.31 21.15 -2.98
N LEU A 566 -14.60 20.17 -3.83
CA LEU A 566 -13.57 19.46 -4.60
C LEU A 566 -13.20 20.28 -5.82
N TYR A 567 -11.93 20.25 -6.21
CA TYR A 567 -11.46 20.86 -7.44
C TYR A 567 -10.37 20.01 -8.10
N LEU A 568 -10.30 20.08 -9.42
CA LEU A 568 -9.18 19.51 -10.18
C LEU A 568 -8.00 20.48 -10.13
N ALA A 569 -6.91 20.05 -9.51
CA ALA A 569 -5.66 20.77 -9.45
C ALA A 569 -4.97 20.79 -10.83
N SER A 570 -4.50 21.96 -11.25
CA SER A 570 -3.92 22.15 -12.59
C SER A 570 -2.51 21.59 -12.73
N GLU A 571 -1.78 21.56 -11.62
CA GLU A 571 -0.36 21.23 -11.53
C GLU A 571 -0.08 19.73 -11.65
N ASP A 572 -0.93 18.89 -11.08
CA ASP A 572 -0.75 17.44 -11.00
C ASP A 572 -1.98 16.64 -11.47
N ARG A 573 -3.03 17.32 -11.93
CA ARG A 573 -4.30 16.71 -12.35
C ARG A 573 -4.92 15.82 -11.28
N GLN A 574 -4.69 16.10 -10.00
CA GLN A 574 -5.36 15.41 -8.90
C GLN A 574 -6.61 16.16 -8.45
N ILE A 575 -7.61 15.46 -7.94
CA ILE A 575 -8.76 16.09 -7.29
C ILE A 575 -8.41 16.32 -5.83
N LYS A 576 -8.49 17.58 -5.40
CA LYS A 576 -8.14 18.03 -4.05
C LYS A 576 -9.32 18.74 -3.41
N LEU A 577 -9.26 18.85 -2.08
CA LEU A 577 -10.19 19.67 -1.31
C LEU A 577 -9.68 21.13 -1.30
N ARG A 578 -10.59 22.10 -1.43
CA ARG A 578 -10.33 23.52 -1.12
C ARG A 578 -11.53 24.16 -0.45
N ARG A 579 -11.38 25.41 -0.01
CA ARG A 579 -12.52 26.20 0.43
C ARG A 579 -13.30 26.79 -0.73
N LYS A 580 -14.62 26.75 -0.59
CA LYS A 580 -15.57 27.33 -1.52
C LYS A 580 -15.60 28.85 -1.36
N ASN A 581 -15.69 29.58 -2.47
CA ASN A 581 -15.86 31.05 -2.49
C ASN A 581 -14.75 31.84 -1.79
N LEU A 582 -13.48 31.54 -2.05
CA LEU A 582 -12.38 32.37 -1.55
C LEU A 582 -12.58 33.84 -2.00
N PRO A 583 -12.62 34.81 -1.07
CA PRO A 583 -12.85 36.21 -1.42
C PRO A 583 -11.70 36.76 -2.27
N PRO A 584 -11.95 37.69 -3.19
CA PRO A 584 -10.87 38.36 -3.92
C PRO A 584 -10.06 39.27 -2.97
N GLY A 585 -8.75 39.36 -3.20
CA GLY A 585 -7.88 40.27 -2.44
C GLY A 585 -7.37 39.73 -1.09
N ILE A 586 -7.29 38.40 -0.93
CA ILE A 586 -6.70 37.76 0.25
C ILE A 586 -5.24 38.20 0.44
N SER A 587 -4.86 38.43 1.69
CA SER A 587 -3.51 38.83 2.09
C SER A 587 -3.09 38.08 3.35
N GLY A 588 -1.81 37.71 3.44
CA GLY A 588 -1.21 37.27 4.71
C GLY A 588 -1.10 38.40 5.76
N ASN A 589 -1.27 39.67 5.37
CA ASN A 589 -1.29 40.81 6.29
C ASN A 589 -2.74 41.14 6.70
N ILE A 590 -3.16 40.67 7.87
CA ILE A 590 -4.55 40.72 8.32
C ILE A 590 -4.71 41.72 9.46
N ASN A 591 -5.49 42.76 9.20
CA ASN A 591 -5.88 43.75 10.20
C ASN A 591 -7.30 43.46 10.73
N MET A 592 -7.37 42.98 11.96
CA MET A 592 -8.60 42.58 12.65
C MET A 592 -9.22 43.71 13.47
N THR A 593 -8.70 44.94 13.39
CA THR A 593 -9.33 46.11 13.99
C THR A 593 -10.71 46.33 13.35
N GLY A 594 -11.75 46.35 14.18
CA GLY A 594 -13.13 46.49 13.73
C GLY A 594 -13.82 45.21 13.23
N MET A 595 -13.08 44.10 13.02
CA MET A 595 -13.66 42.80 12.66
C MET A 595 -14.36 42.14 13.86
N THR A 596 -15.37 41.30 13.62
CA THR A 596 -15.84 40.29 14.59
C THR A 596 -14.82 39.14 14.73
N ALA A 597 -15.00 38.28 15.73
CA ALA A 597 -14.13 37.11 15.91
C ALA A 597 -14.28 36.12 14.73
N GLU A 598 -15.50 35.96 14.21
CA GLU A 598 -15.80 35.11 13.07
C GLU A 598 -15.17 35.64 11.78
N GLU A 599 -15.22 36.96 11.55
CA GLU A 599 -14.61 37.62 10.39
C GLU A 599 -13.08 37.50 10.43
N ALA A 600 -12.46 37.77 11.58
CA ALA A 600 -11.02 37.66 11.77
C ALA A 600 -10.52 36.22 11.57
N LYS A 601 -11.21 35.26 12.18
CA LYS A 601 -10.92 33.82 12.00
C LYS A 601 -11.05 33.41 10.53
N ALA A 602 -12.12 33.85 9.84
CA ALA A 602 -12.29 33.57 8.42
C ALA A 602 -11.18 34.20 7.56
N ALA A 603 -10.74 35.42 7.87
CA ALA A 603 -9.65 36.07 7.14
C ALA A 603 -8.31 35.32 7.27
N ILE A 604 -7.98 34.85 8.49
CA ILE A 604 -6.78 34.04 8.75
C ILE A 604 -6.82 32.76 7.95
N GLU A 605 -7.96 32.08 8.02
CA GLU A 605 -8.14 30.84 7.30
C GLU A 605 -8.06 31.02 5.79
N ASN A 606 -8.70 32.04 5.23
CA ASN A 606 -8.64 32.33 3.80
C ASN A 606 -7.19 32.62 3.35
N ALA A 607 -6.37 33.26 4.19
CA ALA A 607 -4.95 33.45 3.89
C ALA A 607 -4.19 32.13 3.84
N LEU A 608 -4.44 31.22 4.79
CA LEU A 608 -3.86 29.88 4.77
C LEU A 608 -4.32 29.07 3.55
N ASP A 609 -5.60 29.17 3.20
CA ASP A 609 -6.20 28.52 2.03
C ASP A 609 -5.63 29.07 0.71
N ALA A 610 -5.26 30.35 0.69
CA ALA A 610 -4.53 31.00 -0.41
C ALA A 610 -3.01 30.75 -0.36
N GLU A 611 -2.59 29.74 0.41
CA GLU A 611 -1.22 29.25 0.54
C GLU A 611 -0.20 30.27 1.08
N PHE A 612 -0.67 31.31 1.80
CA PHE A 612 0.24 32.17 2.54
C PHE A 612 0.88 31.36 3.68
N THR A 613 2.20 31.19 3.59
CA THR A 613 3.02 30.56 4.64
C THR A 613 3.49 31.57 5.69
N GLU A 614 3.46 32.86 5.36
CA GLU A 614 3.80 33.95 6.26
C GLU A 614 2.56 34.80 6.55
N LEU A 615 2.24 34.94 7.83
CA LEU A 615 1.12 35.76 8.30
C LEU A 615 1.61 36.92 9.17
N LYS A 616 0.94 38.06 9.05
CA LYS A 616 1.05 39.19 9.97
C LYS A 616 -0.32 39.58 10.47
N LEU A 617 -0.50 39.50 11.78
CA LEU A 617 -1.76 39.80 12.44
C LEU A 617 -1.67 41.10 13.23
N THR A 618 -2.71 41.93 13.11
CA THR A 618 -2.88 43.14 13.93
C THR A 618 -4.31 43.23 14.43
N GLY A 619 -4.53 43.81 15.62
CA GLY A 619 -5.87 43.89 16.24
C GLY A 619 -5.93 43.26 17.63
N GLU A 620 -7.06 42.69 18.01
CA GLU A 620 -7.26 42.10 19.35
C GLU A 620 -7.12 40.57 19.34
N LEU A 621 -6.42 40.00 20.32
CA LEU A 621 -6.18 38.56 20.46
C LEU A 621 -7.47 37.74 20.53
N SER A 622 -8.51 38.27 21.18
CA SER A 622 -9.83 37.64 21.33
C SER A 622 -10.48 37.25 19.99
N LYS A 623 -10.02 37.86 18.89
CA LYS A 623 -10.54 37.63 17.54
C LYS A 623 -9.79 36.57 16.75
N ILE A 624 -8.60 36.17 17.20
CA ILE A 624 -7.73 35.24 16.46
C ILE A 624 -8.20 33.80 16.68
N GLY A 625 -8.82 33.50 17.84
CA GLY A 625 -9.16 32.13 18.24
C GLY A 625 -7.94 31.27 18.60
N MET A 626 -6.82 31.89 19.03
CA MET A 626 -5.67 31.18 19.58
C MET A 626 -5.96 30.70 21.01
N GLY A 627 -5.59 29.47 21.37
CA GLY A 627 -5.87 28.90 22.69
C GLY A 627 -6.88 27.75 22.70
N GLY A 628 -6.99 27.07 23.85
CA GLY A 628 -7.97 26.02 24.10
C GLY A 628 -7.59 24.66 23.51
N ASN A 629 -8.55 23.72 23.42
CA ASN A 629 -8.26 22.35 22.99
C ASN A 629 -7.60 22.28 21.60
N TRP A 630 -7.91 23.20 20.68
CA TRP A 630 -7.40 23.26 19.30
C TRP A 630 -7.39 24.72 18.78
N GLY A 631 -6.37 25.51 19.11
CA GLY A 631 -6.26 26.90 18.66
C GLY A 631 -6.17 27.06 17.14
N THR A 632 -6.47 28.24 16.59
CA THR A 632 -6.54 28.51 15.13
C THR A 632 -5.33 28.02 14.31
N PHE A 633 -4.11 28.02 14.86
CA PHE A 633 -2.91 27.58 14.14
C PHE A 633 -2.48 26.15 14.49
N ALA A 634 -3.09 25.49 15.47
CA ALA A 634 -2.67 24.17 15.91
C ALA A 634 -2.69 23.15 14.76
N ASN A 635 -1.64 22.35 14.69
CA ASN A 635 -1.26 21.35 13.71
C ASN A 635 -1.05 21.87 12.29
N ASN A 636 -0.91 23.18 12.07
CA ASN A 636 -0.70 23.70 10.72
C ASN A 636 0.72 23.37 10.21
N PRO A 637 0.87 22.57 9.15
CA PRO A 637 2.18 22.10 8.69
C PRO A 637 2.85 23.05 7.68
N ARG A 638 2.24 24.21 7.36
CA ARG A 638 2.69 25.09 6.28
C ARG A 638 3.12 26.48 6.73
N ILE A 639 2.59 26.99 7.84
CA ILE A 639 2.98 28.33 8.34
C ILE A 639 4.46 28.30 8.71
N THR A 640 5.26 29.11 8.03
CA THR A 640 6.69 29.29 8.29
C THR A 640 6.94 30.49 9.20
N LYS A 641 6.07 31.51 9.15
CA LYS A 641 6.22 32.73 9.95
C LYS A 641 4.89 33.30 10.42
N CYS A 642 4.84 33.75 11.67
CA CYS A 642 3.70 34.50 12.21
C CYS A 642 4.15 35.76 12.97
N ASP A 643 3.87 36.94 12.40
CA ASP A 643 4.11 38.24 13.03
C ASP A 643 2.88 38.69 13.83
N LEU A 644 2.98 38.64 15.16
CA LEU A 644 1.94 39.05 16.11
C LEU A 644 2.26 40.41 16.76
N SER A 645 3.25 41.16 16.27
CA SER A 645 3.75 42.39 16.89
C SER A 645 2.69 43.50 17.02
N GLY A 646 1.65 43.48 16.18
CA GLY A 646 0.53 44.43 16.24
C GLY A 646 -0.75 43.88 16.88
N VAL A 647 -0.69 42.70 17.50
CA VAL A 647 -1.80 42.13 18.26
C VAL A 647 -1.80 42.70 19.69
N THR A 648 -2.98 42.99 20.20
CA THR A 648 -3.26 43.61 21.51
C THR A 648 -4.24 42.75 22.30
N GLY A 649 -4.47 43.07 23.59
CA GLY A 649 -5.47 42.36 24.39
C GLY A 649 -5.02 40.99 24.91
N TRP A 650 -3.72 40.84 25.18
CA TRP A 650 -3.09 39.60 25.67
C TRP A 650 -3.46 39.19 27.11
N GLY A 651 -4.34 39.95 27.77
CA GLY A 651 -4.70 39.75 29.17
C GLY A 651 -3.69 40.35 30.15
N THR A 652 -3.91 40.09 31.44
CA THR A 652 -3.05 40.55 32.55
C THR A 652 -2.78 39.36 33.49
N PRO A 653 -1.58 38.75 33.46
CA PRO A 653 -0.43 39.11 32.63
C PRO A 653 -0.65 38.82 31.13
N ALA A 654 0.05 39.55 30.27
CA ALA A 654 0.01 39.34 28.83
C ALA A 654 0.54 37.94 28.50
N THR A 655 -0.29 37.08 27.90
CA THR A 655 -0.02 35.65 27.79
C THR A 655 -0.25 35.16 26.37
N LEU A 656 0.77 34.53 25.76
CA LEU A 656 0.56 33.70 24.57
C LEU A 656 -0.28 32.48 24.99
N PRO A 657 -1.49 32.27 24.43
CA PRO A 657 -2.38 31.20 24.88
C PRO A 657 -1.78 29.79 24.76
N GLU A 658 -2.30 28.86 25.54
CA GLU A 658 -1.96 27.44 25.44
C GLU A 658 -2.18 26.90 24.01
N ARG A 659 -1.35 25.95 23.56
CA ARG A 659 -1.46 25.30 22.25
C ARG A 659 -1.54 26.25 21.04
N ALA A 660 -1.08 27.51 21.19
CA ALA A 660 -1.16 28.54 20.16
C ALA A 660 -0.67 28.08 18.79
N PHE A 661 0.46 27.37 18.75
CA PHE A 661 1.15 26.83 17.59
C PHE A 661 1.51 25.35 17.79
N LEU A 662 0.69 24.59 18.52
CA LEU A 662 0.90 23.16 18.74
C LEU A 662 1.13 22.45 17.40
N ASN A 663 2.20 21.66 17.26
CA ASN A 663 2.61 20.90 16.08
C ASN A 663 2.66 21.70 14.77
N CYS A 664 2.97 23.00 14.80
CA CYS A 664 3.29 23.73 13.58
C CYS A 664 4.69 23.38 13.08
N THR A 665 4.83 22.22 12.42
CA THR A 665 6.13 21.60 12.13
C THR A 665 7.01 22.41 11.19
N ALA A 666 6.43 23.24 10.32
CA ALA A 666 7.15 24.14 9.41
C ALA A 666 7.43 25.54 10.00
N LEU A 667 6.94 25.86 11.20
CA LEU A 667 7.08 27.18 11.80
C LEU A 667 8.53 27.46 12.19
N GLN A 668 9.13 28.46 11.55
CA GLN A 668 10.52 28.86 11.73
C GLN A 668 10.68 30.08 12.63
N GLU A 669 9.72 31.01 12.57
CA GLU A 669 9.79 32.31 13.27
C GLU A 669 8.42 32.76 13.79
N VAL A 670 8.38 33.24 15.03
CA VAL A 670 7.22 33.98 15.58
C VAL A 670 7.68 35.29 16.19
N VAL A 671 7.08 36.39 15.75
CA VAL A 671 7.34 37.72 16.29
C VAL A 671 6.27 38.05 17.32
N LEU A 672 6.60 37.90 18.60
CA LEU A 672 5.73 38.29 19.71
C LEU A 672 5.77 39.81 19.95
N PRO A 673 4.67 40.43 20.40
CA PRO A 673 4.71 41.80 20.87
C PRO A 673 5.57 41.95 22.14
N ASN A 674 6.12 43.16 22.33
CA ASN A 674 7.11 43.46 23.37
C ASN A 674 6.56 43.44 24.80
N ASP A 675 5.30 43.10 25.03
CA ASP A 675 4.68 43.05 26.35
C ASP A 675 4.27 41.64 26.77
N VAL A 676 4.47 40.60 25.94
CA VAL A 676 4.14 39.20 26.30
C VAL A 676 5.02 38.73 27.46
N GLN A 677 4.37 38.39 28.58
CA GLN A 677 4.99 37.99 29.84
C GLN A 677 4.94 36.48 30.10
N VAL A 678 3.99 35.76 29.51
CA VAL A 678 3.79 34.33 29.75
C VAL A 678 3.69 33.58 28.43
N ILE A 679 4.42 32.47 28.31
CA ILE A 679 4.24 31.48 27.22
C ILE A 679 3.38 30.34 27.77
N GLY A 680 2.19 30.17 27.21
CA GLY A 680 1.20 29.19 27.66
C GLY A 680 1.59 27.73 27.45
N GLU A 681 0.80 26.83 28.05
CA GLU A 681 1.05 25.40 28.03
C GLU A 681 1.07 24.86 26.58
N ASN A 682 2.09 24.07 26.23
CA ASN A 682 2.25 23.48 24.90
C ASN A 682 2.24 24.52 23.73
N ALA A 683 2.48 25.81 23.97
CA ALA A 683 2.28 26.87 22.97
C ALA A 683 3.05 26.64 21.66
N PHE A 684 4.26 26.07 21.71
CA PHE A 684 5.10 25.69 20.58
C PHE A 684 5.49 24.21 20.61
N TYR A 685 4.70 23.36 21.29
CA TYR A 685 4.97 21.92 21.32
C TYR A 685 5.05 21.38 19.89
N GLY A 686 6.09 20.63 19.54
CA GLY A 686 6.24 19.99 18.22
C GLY A 686 6.54 20.96 17.07
N CYS A 687 6.88 22.22 17.33
CA CYS A 687 7.36 23.16 16.31
C CYS A 687 8.80 22.82 15.91
N ALA A 688 8.97 21.72 15.17
CA ALA A 688 10.28 21.13 14.88
C ALA A 688 11.23 22.08 14.13
N SER A 689 10.70 22.95 13.27
CA SER A 689 11.49 23.89 12.48
C SER A 689 11.79 25.23 13.18
N LEU A 690 11.32 25.42 14.41
CA LEU A 690 11.44 26.70 15.12
C LEU A 690 12.89 26.92 15.55
N THR A 691 13.52 27.96 15.04
CA THR A 691 14.96 28.23 15.28
C THR A 691 15.18 29.28 16.37
N ALA A 692 14.29 30.26 16.48
CA ALA A 692 14.36 31.32 17.48
C ALA A 692 12.98 31.92 17.80
N VAL A 693 12.81 32.39 19.04
CA VAL A 693 11.68 33.22 19.48
C VAL A 693 12.23 34.29 20.42
N ASN A 694 11.82 35.55 20.22
CA ASN A 694 12.18 36.62 21.14
C ASN A 694 11.35 36.51 22.43
N LEU A 695 12.00 36.12 23.52
CA LEU A 695 11.39 35.94 24.85
C LEU A 695 11.91 36.97 25.87
N SER A 696 12.47 38.09 25.42
CA SER A 696 13.17 39.06 26.28
C SER A 696 12.33 39.64 27.41
N GLN A 697 11.00 39.70 27.28
CA GLN A 697 10.08 40.24 28.30
C GLN A 697 9.30 39.13 29.04
N VAL A 698 9.51 37.87 28.66
CA VAL A 698 8.81 36.73 29.25
C VAL A 698 9.33 36.51 30.66
N THR A 699 8.39 36.36 31.60
CA THR A 699 8.65 36.10 33.02
C THR A 699 8.27 34.67 33.42
N ARG A 700 7.44 33.98 32.63
CA ARG A 700 7.03 32.59 32.90
C ARG A 700 6.88 31.79 31.62
N ILE A 701 7.42 30.58 31.62
CA ILE A 701 7.24 29.58 30.57
C ILE A 701 6.48 28.40 31.18
N GLU A 702 5.30 28.10 30.67
CA GLU A 702 4.47 27.01 31.19
C GLU A 702 4.92 25.63 30.69
N GLN A 703 4.25 24.60 31.19
CA GLN A 703 4.53 23.21 30.88
C GLN A 703 4.58 22.93 29.37
N ARG A 704 5.63 22.22 28.94
CA ARG A 704 5.86 21.75 27.56
C ARG A 704 5.83 22.83 26.48
N ALA A 705 5.98 24.10 26.84
CA ALA A 705 5.84 25.22 25.92
C ALA A 705 6.69 25.07 24.64
N PHE A 706 7.91 24.54 24.72
CA PHE A 706 8.82 24.33 23.57
C PHE A 706 9.20 22.86 23.38
N ARG A 707 8.41 21.92 23.93
CA ARG A 707 8.73 20.49 23.83
C ARG A 707 8.80 20.07 22.35
N GLY A 708 9.89 19.45 21.93
CA GLY A 708 10.09 18.96 20.56
C GLY A 708 10.45 20.04 19.54
N CYS A 709 10.85 21.25 19.96
CA CYS A 709 11.46 22.25 19.07
C CYS A 709 12.91 21.85 18.74
N VAL A 710 13.08 20.84 17.89
CA VAL A 710 14.38 20.18 17.68
C VAL A 710 15.45 21.11 17.12
N LEU A 711 15.10 22.09 16.30
CA LEU A 711 16.03 23.08 15.71
C LEU A 711 16.24 24.35 16.55
N LEU A 712 15.66 24.43 17.75
CA LEU A 712 15.77 25.63 18.59
C LEU A 712 17.19 25.75 19.19
N GLU A 713 17.99 26.67 18.66
CA GLU A 713 19.43 26.76 19.03
C GLU A 713 19.68 27.63 20.27
N ALA A 714 18.92 28.71 20.43
CA ALA A 714 19.14 29.71 21.47
C ALA A 714 17.84 30.42 21.88
N LEU A 715 17.79 30.85 23.14
CA LEU A 715 16.69 31.61 23.72
C LEU A 715 17.24 32.74 24.61
N THR A 716 16.62 33.92 24.52
CA THR A 716 16.90 35.03 25.45
C THR A 716 15.87 35.02 26.59
N LEU A 717 16.28 34.60 27.78
CA LEU A 717 15.39 34.34 28.93
C LEU A 717 15.71 35.25 30.15
N ASP A 718 16.23 36.45 29.92
CA ASP A 718 16.79 37.34 30.96
C ASP A 718 15.81 37.72 32.08
N ASN A 719 14.50 37.65 31.81
CA ASN A 719 13.44 38.02 32.76
C ASN A 719 12.64 36.83 33.29
N VAL A 720 12.92 35.61 32.85
CA VAL A 720 12.17 34.42 33.24
C VAL A 720 12.41 34.13 34.71
N ALA A 721 11.33 34.09 35.49
CA ALA A 721 11.30 33.80 36.91
C ALA A 721 10.86 32.35 37.20
N ALA A 722 10.10 31.73 36.30
CA ALA A 722 9.55 30.38 36.46
C ALA A 722 9.51 29.58 35.15
N ILE A 723 9.87 28.29 35.21
CA ILE A 723 9.86 27.35 34.09
C ILE A 723 9.08 26.07 34.46
N GLY A 724 8.07 25.74 33.66
CA GLY A 724 7.18 24.61 33.85
C GLY A 724 7.73 23.26 33.38
N LEU A 725 6.96 22.20 33.68
CA LEU A 725 7.34 20.80 33.45
C LEU A 725 7.67 20.56 31.97
N GLU A 726 8.80 19.93 31.68
CA GLU A 726 9.20 19.54 30.31
C GLU A 726 9.28 20.71 29.30
N ALA A 727 9.48 21.95 29.77
CA ALA A 727 9.39 23.16 28.92
C ALA A 727 10.26 23.10 27.65
N PHE A 728 11.50 22.58 27.72
CA PHE A 728 12.42 22.43 26.57
C PHE A 728 12.71 20.96 26.25
N PHE A 729 11.85 20.03 26.66
CA PHE A 729 12.04 18.61 26.42
C PHE A 729 12.27 18.32 24.93
N GLY A 730 13.39 17.68 24.56
CA GLY A 730 13.72 17.31 23.19
C GLY A 730 14.16 18.48 22.29
N CYS A 731 14.56 19.64 22.85
CA CYS A 731 15.20 20.70 22.08
C CYS A 731 16.66 20.33 21.76
N ALA A 732 16.85 19.40 20.81
CA ALA A 732 18.12 18.74 20.56
C ALA A 732 19.25 19.70 20.14
N SER A 733 18.93 20.80 19.45
CA SER A 733 19.90 21.81 19.02
C SER A 733 20.20 22.91 20.04
N LEU A 734 19.54 22.93 21.20
CA LEU A 734 19.71 23.99 22.20
C LEU A 734 21.11 23.92 22.83
N GLN A 735 21.95 24.94 22.60
CA GLN A 735 23.37 24.91 23.01
C GLN A 735 23.63 25.53 24.37
N THR A 736 22.91 26.61 24.70
CA THR A 736 23.09 27.36 25.95
C THR A 736 21.75 27.78 26.54
N LEU A 737 21.67 27.79 27.88
CA LEU A 737 20.49 28.23 28.61
C LEU A 737 20.90 29.22 29.71
N LYS A 738 20.49 30.48 29.59
CA LYS A 738 20.82 31.55 30.55
C LYS A 738 19.58 32.02 31.30
N LEU A 739 19.61 31.93 32.63
CA LEU A 739 18.46 32.11 33.53
C LEU A 739 18.84 33.00 34.73
N PRO A 740 19.13 34.30 34.51
CA PRO A 740 19.68 35.17 35.54
C PRO A 740 18.67 35.58 36.63
N LYS A 741 17.36 35.34 36.42
CA LYS A 741 16.29 35.67 37.37
C LYS A 741 15.39 34.49 37.76
N CYS A 742 15.66 33.30 37.22
CA CYS A 742 14.80 32.14 37.43
C CYS A 742 15.04 31.52 38.79
N THR A 743 14.02 31.52 39.65
CA THR A 743 14.07 30.91 40.99
C THR A 743 13.09 29.76 41.15
N LYS A 744 12.24 29.48 40.17
CA LYS A 744 11.22 28.43 40.22
C LYS A 744 11.31 27.47 39.05
N PHE A 745 11.42 26.17 39.32
CA PHE A 745 11.54 25.14 38.30
C PHE A 745 10.58 23.98 38.54
N ALA A 746 10.12 23.36 37.45
CA ALA A 746 9.49 22.04 37.47
C ALA A 746 10.48 20.96 37.03
N ASN A 747 10.01 19.72 36.90
CA ASN A 747 10.83 18.59 36.47
C ASN A 747 11.12 18.57 34.95
N TYR A 748 12.19 17.86 34.57
CA TYR A 748 12.52 17.44 33.21
C TYR A 748 12.65 18.57 32.17
N ILE A 749 13.07 19.76 32.59
CA ILE A 749 13.01 20.96 31.74
C ILE A 749 13.91 20.88 30.51
N VAL A 750 15.02 20.11 30.57
CA VAL A 750 16.00 19.94 29.49
C VAL A 750 16.24 18.47 29.11
N THR A 751 15.32 17.56 29.47
CA THR A 751 15.41 16.17 29.00
C THR A 751 15.55 16.13 27.48
N GLY A 752 16.51 15.36 26.95
CA GLY A 752 16.69 15.21 25.50
C GLY A 752 17.39 16.40 24.79
N CYS A 753 17.84 17.42 25.51
CA CYS A 753 18.67 18.49 24.95
C CYS A 753 20.12 18.01 24.79
N SER A 754 20.41 17.21 23.76
CA SER A 754 21.69 16.53 23.56
C SER A 754 22.86 17.47 23.22
N SER A 755 22.60 18.65 22.66
CA SER A 755 23.63 19.66 22.31
C SER A 755 23.91 20.69 23.42
N LEU A 756 23.26 20.58 24.58
CA LEU A 756 23.37 21.57 25.65
C LEU A 756 24.74 21.47 26.34
N THR A 757 25.55 22.53 26.23
CA THR A 757 26.93 22.57 26.76
C THR A 757 27.12 23.57 27.90
N ARG A 758 26.16 24.48 28.12
CA ARG A 758 26.22 25.44 29.22
C ARG A 758 24.84 25.82 29.74
N ILE A 759 24.70 25.81 31.07
CA ILE A 759 23.55 26.33 31.79
C ILE A 759 24.02 27.39 32.80
N GLU A 760 23.40 28.57 32.81
CA GLU A 760 23.69 29.66 33.75
C GLU A 760 22.44 29.94 34.60
N VAL A 761 22.40 29.48 35.85
CA VAL A 761 21.31 29.75 36.82
C VAL A 761 21.84 30.71 37.88
N THR A 762 21.85 32.00 37.56
CA THR A 762 22.54 33.02 38.38
C THR A 762 21.61 33.91 39.20
N ALA A 763 20.34 33.53 39.31
CA ALA A 763 19.40 34.18 40.20
C ALA A 763 19.89 34.12 41.66
N ALA A 764 19.79 35.23 42.39
CA ALA A 764 20.09 35.28 43.81
C ALA A 764 18.93 34.69 44.65
N GLY A 765 19.25 34.17 45.83
CA GLY A 765 18.31 33.53 46.73
C GLY A 765 18.06 32.05 46.43
N ASN A 766 17.11 31.46 47.16
CA ASN A 766 16.78 30.05 47.04
C ASN A 766 16.15 29.73 45.68
N ILE A 767 16.47 28.56 45.16
CA ILE A 767 15.82 27.99 43.98
C ILE A 767 14.86 26.90 44.44
N VAL A 768 13.59 27.02 44.10
CA VAL A 768 12.52 26.18 44.62
C VAL A 768 11.74 25.48 43.50
N HIS A 769 11.11 24.37 43.83
CA HIS A 769 10.21 23.66 42.95
C HIS A 769 8.89 24.42 42.82
N ILE A 770 8.29 24.41 41.63
CA ILE A 770 7.17 25.30 41.30
C ILE A 770 5.85 24.93 42.01
N GLU A 771 5.65 23.65 42.36
CA GLU A 771 4.38 23.15 42.89
C GLU A 771 4.23 23.34 44.41
N ASP A 772 5.28 23.06 45.16
CA ASP A 772 5.30 23.03 46.64
C ASP A 772 6.20 24.12 47.25
N GLY A 773 7.09 24.72 46.47
CA GLY A 773 8.03 25.73 46.94
C GLY A 773 9.19 25.17 47.76
N ASP A 774 9.37 23.84 47.76
CA ASP A 774 10.49 23.17 48.40
C ASP A 774 11.77 23.35 47.59
N ASP A 775 12.92 23.09 48.21
CA ASP A 775 14.21 23.16 47.54
C ASP A 775 14.29 22.14 46.38
N ILE A 776 14.83 22.56 45.22
CA ILE A 776 14.89 21.70 44.02
C ILE A 776 15.89 20.53 44.12
N GLU A 777 16.70 20.43 45.19
CA GLU A 777 17.74 19.43 45.35
C GLU A 777 17.22 18.00 45.11
N HIS A 778 16.00 17.69 45.54
CA HIS A 778 15.40 16.36 45.43
C HIS A 778 14.45 16.20 44.22
N TYR A 779 14.44 17.18 43.31
CA TYR A 779 13.55 17.20 42.15
C TYR A 779 14.30 16.88 40.86
N ALA A 780 13.57 16.28 39.93
CA ALA A 780 14.06 15.82 38.64
C ALA A 780 14.23 16.95 37.60
N VAL A 781 14.67 18.14 38.01
CA VAL A 781 14.69 19.35 37.17
C VAL A 781 15.49 19.14 35.88
N PHE A 782 16.75 18.70 35.99
CA PHE A 782 17.66 18.51 34.86
C PHE A 782 17.84 17.05 34.42
N LEU A 783 16.98 16.14 34.91
CA LEU A 783 17.07 14.70 34.60
C LEU A 783 16.55 14.38 33.19
N ASN A 784 16.93 13.21 32.66
CA ASN A 784 16.28 12.60 31.50
C ASN A 784 15.16 11.63 31.95
N ARG A 785 14.13 11.45 31.10
CA ARG A 785 13.11 10.41 31.27
C ARG A 785 13.56 9.10 30.64
N THR A 786 13.79 8.07 31.45
CA THR A 786 14.03 6.71 30.97
C THR A 786 12.71 5.98 30.72
N PRO A 787 12.63 5.08 29.71
CA PRO A 787 13.65 4.79 28.70
C PRO A 787 13.67 5.77 27.52
N VAL A 788 12.76 6.77 27.50
CA VAL A 788 12.49 7.66 26.35
C VAL A 788 13.75 8.35 25.82
N HIS A 789 14.65 8.79 26.71
CA HIS A 789 15.91 9.44 26.33
C HIS A 789 17.08 8.69 26.99
N SER A 790 17.88 8.03 26.16
CA SER A 790 19.11 7.33 26.53
C SER A 790 20.16 7.45 25.42
N GLY A 791 21.42 7.12 25.71
CA GLY A 791 22.50 7.19 24.73
C GLY A 791 22.80 8.62 24.25
N GLU A 792 23.00 8.76 22.94
CA GLU A 792 23.42 10.03 22.31
C GLU A 792 22.32 11.11 22.30
N ASN A 793 21.05 10.70 22.39
CA ASN A 793 19.90 11.61 22.36
C ASN A 793 19.53 12.17 23.75
N ALA A 794 20.28 11.80 24.80
CA ALA A 794 20.02 12.25 26.17
C ALA A 794 20.82 13.51 26.52
N PHE A 795 20.27 14.36 27.40
CA PHE A 795 21.04 15.44 28.02
C PHE A 795 22.15 14.85 28.90
N ASN A 796 23.39 15.30 28.73
CA ASN A 796 24.54 14.78 29.48
C ASN A 796 25.16 15.88 30.38
N PRO A 797 24.89 15.88 31.70
CA PRO A 797 25.42 16.90 32.60
C PRO A 797 26.95 16.91 32.66
N ALA A 798 27.63 15.77 32.42
CA ALA A 798 29.09 15.70 32.39
C ALA A 798 29.72 16.40 31.17
N LYS A 799 28.92 16.79 30.17
CA LYS A 799 29.34 17.63 29.04
C LYS A 799 28.91 19.10 29.18
N CYS A 800 28.17 19.45 30.23
CA CYS A 800 27.59 20.76 30.43
C CYS A 800 28.30 21.53 31.56
N ASP A 801 28.75 22.75 31.27
CA ASP A 801 29.23 23.70 32.27
C ASP A 801 28.05 24.36 32.98
N LEU A 802 28.06 24.40 34.32
CA LEU A 802 27.04 25.04 35.13
C LEU A 802 27.62 26.31 35.77
N VAL A 803 26.91 27.43 35.63
CA VAL A 803 27.25 28.70 36.30
C VAL A 803 26.13 29.04 37.28
N LEU A 804 26.49 29.22 38.55
CA LEU A 804 25.57 29.55 39.64
C LEU A 804 25.87 30.94 40.20
N ASN A 805 24.94 31.51 40.96
CA ASN A 805 25.21 32.69 41.76
C ASN A 805 26.18 32.37 42.93
N ALA A 806 27.03 33.31 43.35
CA ALA A 806 27.97 33.15 44.46
C ALA A 806 27.32 32.71 45.78
N ASP A 807 26.04 33.04 46.01
CA ASP A 807 25.30 32.63 47.20
C ASP A 807 24.98 31.12 47.28
N LYS A 808 25.29 30.33 46.23
CA LYS A 808 25.16 28.86 46.16
C LYS A 808 26.49 28.15 46.32
N HIS A 809 27.57 28.87 46.62
CA HIS A 809 28.89 28.29 46.86
C HIS A 809 28.87 27.34 48.07
N PRO A 810 29.56 26.17 48.02
CA PRO A 810 29.57 25.18 49.09
C PRO A 810 29.91 25.78 50.47
N ASP A 811 31.00 26.55 50.54
CA ASP A 811 31.55 27.02 51.81
C ASP A 811 30.99 28.37 52.30
N THR A 812 30.62 29.26 51.36
CA THR A 812 30.33 30.67 51.65
C THR A 812 28.89 31.06 51.31
N GLY A 813 28.18 30.23 50.55
CA GLY A 813 26.81 30.49 50.13
C GLY A 813 25.80 30.36 51.26
N ALA A 814 24.73 31.14 51.20
CA ALA A 814 23.60 31.11 52.13
C ALA A 814 22.29 30.60 51.50
N ALA A 815 22.23 30.51 50.17
CA ALA A 815 21.06 30.07 49.43
C ALA A 815 21.10 28.57 49.15
N LEU A 816 19.91 27.96 49.05
CA LEU A 816 19.74 26.56 48.68
C LEU A 816 19.21 26.40 47.24
N PRO A 817 19.58 25.32 46.53
CA PRO A 817 20.54 24.31 46.95
C PRO A 817 21.99 24.77 46.71
N LYS A 818 22.89 24.37 47.61
CA LYS A 818 24.32 24.65 47.45
C LYS A 818 24.97 23.60 46.53
N ALA A 819 25.92 24.03 45.71
CA ALA A 819 26.78 23.09 45.01
C ALA A 819 27.74 22.41 46.00
N THR A 820 28.17 21.19 45.70
CA THR A 820 29.21 20.51 46.47
C THR A 820 30.60 20.83 45.90
N ALA A 821 31.64 20.62 46.71
CA ALA A 821 33.02 20.83 46.28
C ALA A 821 33.48 19.90 45.13
N ASN A 822 32.71 18.87 44.77
CA ASN A 822 33.05 17.88 43.75
C ASN A 822 32.49 18.20 42.34
N GLY A 823 31.92 19.41 42.14
CA GLY A 823 31.26 19.76 40.88
C GLY A 823 29.90 19.10 40.72
N GLU A 824 29.21 18.88 41.85
CA GLU A 824 27.91 18.23 41.91
C GLU A 824 26.83 19.22 42.38
N TRP A 825 25.64 19.16 41.80
CA TRP A 825 24.51 20.01 42.16
C TRP A 825 23.19 19.38 41.69
N THR A 826 22.17 19.40 42.56
CA THR A 826 20.90 18.64 42.47
C THR A 826 21.07 17.12 42.48
N ILE A 827 20.05 16.40 42.91
CA ILE A 827 20.05 14.96 43.13
C ILE A 827 19.20 14.26 42.06
N THR A 828 19.64 13.08 41.64
CA THR A 828 18.94 12.18 40.74
C THR A 828 17.79 11.46 41.45
N ALA A 829 16.91 10.80 40.69
CA ALA A 829 15.78 10.06 41.28
C ALA A 829 16.22 8.89 42.19
N ASP A 830 17.44 8.39 42.03
CA ASP A 830 18.09 7.34 42.82
C ASP A 830 19.00 7.89 43.92
N ALA A 831 18.82 9.15 44.32
CA ALA A 831 19.51 9.81 45.43
C ALA A 831 21.03 10.04 45.25
N HIS A 832 21.53 10.06 44.01
CA HIS A 832 22.93 10.42 43.70
C HIS A 832 23.01 11.87 43.21
N PHE A 833 24.10 12.59 43.47
CA PHE A 833 24.21 13.94 42.91
C PHE A 833 24.51 13.90 41.40
N MET A 834 23.92 14.85 40.66
CA MET A 834 24.29 15.10 39.27
C MET A 834 25.68 15.72 39.19
N LYS A 835 26.57 15.04 38.47
CA LYS A 835 27.94 15.50 38.22
C LYS A 835 28.00 16.32 36.94
N TRP A 836 28.38 17.58 37.09
CA TRP A 836 28.51 18.53 35.99
C TRP A 836 29.95 18.52 35.44
N LYS A 837 30.14 19.00 34.21
CA LYS A 837 31.48 19.16 33.62
C LYS A 837 32.34 20.09 34.47
N SER A 838 31.77 21.23 34.86
CA SER A 838 32.33 22.19 35.79
C SER A 838 31.21 22.99 36.45
N ILE A 839 31.43 23.45 37.69
CA ILE A 839 30.56 24.42 38.35
C ILE A 839 31.39 25.68 38.62
N ALA A 840 30.94 26.81 38.10
CA ALA A 840 31.52 28.12 38.35
C ALA A 840 30.50 29.03 39.05
N PHE A 841 30.98 30.05 39.75
CA PHE A 841 30.15 31.01 40.46
C PHE A 841 30.33 32.41 39.87
N GLN A 842 29.23 33.08 39.53
CA GLN A 842 29.24 34.46 39.05
C GLN A 842 29.71 35.38 40.19
N GLN A 843 30.74 36.19 39.91
CA GLN A 843 31.33 37.15 40.86
C GLN A 843 30.41 38.32 41.19
#